data_AF-A0A5J9UJB9-F1
#
_entry.id   AF-A0A5J9UJB9-F1
#
_cell.length_a   1.000
_cell.length_b   1.000
_cell.length_c   1.000
_cell.angle_alpha   90.00
_cell.angle_beta   90.00
_cell.angle_gamma   90.00
#
_symmetry.space_group_name_H-M   'P 1'
#
loop_
_entity.id
_entity.type
_entity.pdbx_description
1 polymer ?
#
loop_
_entity_poly.entity_id
_entity_poly.type
_entity_poly.pdbx_seq_one_letter_code
_entity_poly.pdbx_strand_id
1 'polypeptide(L)'
;MAANNPEEKAEVLRGVADDIVGDEDLPQLLREKANPFCFDGFEPSGNMNIAQGIGTVTRVNKMVRAGFRVKIVIADWFALLNKKMGGDFDMIRAAGHCMIDTWKALGMDMDGVEFLWSSEEIQKRASEYWPLVLDIAQKSSVERIVSCSEIMGRTEKDDLSAGQFMYPLMQCADVFFFEVDICQMGMDQKEIRYLVLKNMSQGLKNMSKCDESSAIFMEDNESQVKGKIKKAFCPPKTIEGNPCLEYIKHIVFPWFGRFDVLRKEANGGDKIYNRMEDVFVDYASGALHPADVKNNLSKAINQILQLVRDHFKNRSNAKVPFDVVKPVLSSSIEDLPGSMPPKIVKERLATLLSIGEECIEEEELQQLLRDKPNPICYDGFEPSGRMHIAQGVGKALNINKMIRSGCRVKIWIADWFAMLNKKIGADLNKIQTVGRYMIEIWKALGMNTDGVEFLWASEEINKQINEYWSLVMDIAQKRSLNRIVRCCQIMGRSEKDALSAAQILYPLMQCADIFFLEVDICQMGMDQRKVNMLAREYCEVIRRNNRPIILSHHMLPGFKEGQQKMSKSDPSSAIFMEDNESEVNLKIKEAFCPIKTVDGNPCLEYVKHIVFPWFGRFEVLREEDNGGNKNYNKVEEVFEDYSSGTLHPDDVKSALAKAINQILQPVRDHFNNNSDAKALFSTVKVGVHGNTFSFSRGYAT
;
A
#
# COMPACT_ATOMS: atom_id res chain seq x y z
N MET A 1 14.21 -13.00 -43.66
CA MET A 1 15.13 -13.95 -43.01
C MET A 1 15.39 -13.41 -41.62
N ALA A 2 15.26 -14.23 -40.58
CA ALA A 2 15.54 -13.79 -39.21
C ALA A 2 17.00 -13.31 -39.12
N ALA A 3 17.24 -12.19 -38.44
CA ALA A 3 18.58 -11.72 -38.12
C ALA A 3 19.24 -12.79 -37.22
N ASN A 4 20.18 -13.56 -37.78
CA ASN A 4 20.86 -14.64 -37.05
C ASN A 4 22.14 -14.15 -36.35
N ASN A 5 22.57 -12.91 -36.62
CA ASN A 5 23.73 -12.29 -36.02
C ASN A 5 23.31 -11.38 -34.85
N PRO A 6 23.90 -11.54 -33.64
CA PRO A 6 23.66 -10.64 -32.50
C PRO A 6 23.77 -9.15 -32.84
N GLU A 7 24.69 -8.74 -33.72
CA GLU A 7 24.85 -7.32 -34.07
C GLU A 7 23.68 -6.81 -34.92
N GLU A 8 23.14 -7.63 -35.83
CA GLU A 8 21.95 -7.28 -36.61
C GLU A 8 20.71 -7.15 -35.71
N LYS A 9 20.60 -7.99 -34.68
CA LYS A 9 19.54 -7.89 -33.67
C LYS A 9 19.67 -6.62 -32.82
N ALA A 10 20.89 -6.23 -32.46
CA ALA A 10 21.16 -4.99 -31.74
C ALA A 10 20.77 -3.76 -32.58
N GLU A 11 21.11 -3.74 -33.87
CA GLU A 11 20.71 -2.66 -34.79
C GLU A 11 19.18 -2.56 -34.95
N VAL A 12 18.47 -3.68 -34.93
CA VAL A 12 16.99 -3.66 -34.93
C VAL A 12 16.47 -2.97 -33.66
N LEU A 13 17.05 -3.24 -32.48
CA LEU A 13 16.66 -2.58 -31.23
C LEU A 13 16.98 -1.09 -31.25
N ARG A 14 18.19 -0.71 -31.68
CA ARG A 14 18.61 0.70 -31.86
C ARG A 14 17.69 1.44 -32.85
N GLY A 15 17.18 0.75 -33.88
CA GLY A 15 16.26 1.30 -34.86
C GLY A 15 14.80 1.45 -34.39
N VAL A 16 14.44 0.91 -33.22
CA VAL A 16 13.08 1.01 -32.65
C VAL A 16 13.01 1.69 -31.28
N ALA A 17 14.15 2.15 -30.77
CA ALA A 17 14.27 2.85 -29.50
C ALA A 17 14.92 4.21 -29.71
N ASP A 18 14.43 5.23 -28.99
CA ASP A 18 15.06 6.56 -28.97
C ASP A 18 16.27 6.62 -28.02
N ASP A 19 16.33 5.69 -27.05
CA ASP A 19 17.38 5.58 -26.03
C ASP A 19 17.45 4.13 -25.51
N ILE A 20 18.67 3.64 -25.26
CA ILE A 20 18.94 2.30 -24.72
C ILE A 20 19.96 2.44 -23.57
N VAL A 21 19.52 2.11 -22.36
CA VAL A 21 20.41 2.02 -21.19
C VAL A 21 21.02 0.62 -21.15
N GLY A 22 22.34 0.53 -21.03
CA GLY A 22 23.07 -0.74 -21.10
C GLY A 22 23.24 -1.25 -22.53
N ASP A 23 23.31 -0.37 -23.53
CA ASP A 23 23.57 -0.76 -24.93
C ASP A 23 24.91 -1.51 -25.08
N GLU A 24 25.87 -1.24 -24.18
CA GLU A 24 27.13 -1.96 -24.07
C GLU A 24 26.97 -3.44 -23.70
N ASP A 25 25.93 -3.79 -22.95
CA ASP A 25 25.65 -5.16 -22.49
C ASP A 25 24.80 -5.94 -23.52
N LEU A 26 24.16 -5.23 -24.45
CA LEU A 26 23.23 -5.80 -25.41
C LEU A 26 23.87 -6.88 -26.31
N PRO A 27 25.11 -6.71 -26.86
CA PRO A 27 25.76 -7.77 -27.62
C PRO A 27 26.03 -9.03 -26.82
N GLN A 28 26.31 -8.92 -25.52
CA GLN A 28 26.50 -10.08 -24.64
C GLN A 28 25.17 -10.81 -24.43
N LEU A 29 24.12 -10.07 -24.06
CA LEU A 29 22.77 -10.62 -23.88
C LEU A 29 22.30 -11.38 -25.14
N LEU A 30 22.50 -10.79 -26.32
CA LEU A 30 22.07 -11.38 -27.59
C LEU A 30 22.92 -12.58 -28.03
N ARG A 31 24.12 -12.76 -27.49
CA ARG A 31 24.91 -13.99 -27.64
C ARG A 31 24.44 -15.09 -26.71
N GLU A 32 24.03 -14.74 -25.49
CA GLU A 32 23.59 -15.69 -24.47
C GLU A 32 22.15 -16.16 -24.68
N LYS A 33 21.27 -15.28 -25.19
CA LYS A 33 19.85 -15.55 -25.39
C LYS A 33 19.46 -15.44 -26.86
N ALA A 34 19.20 -16.61 -27.46
CA ALA A 34 18.80 -16.69 -28.86
C ALA A 34 17.48 -15.96 -29.14
N ASN A 35 16.50 -16.05 -28.24
CA ASN A 35 15.18 -15.40 -28.35
C ASN A 35 14.85 -14.62 -27.06
N PRO A 36 15.44 -13.42 -26.86
CA PRO A 36 15.21 -12.66 -25.63
C PRO A 36 13.77 -12.15 -25.55
N PHE A 37 13.26 -12.01 -24.33
CA PHE A 37 11.94 -11.47 -24.05
C PHE A 37 11.97 -9.96 -23.86
N CYS A 38 11.26 -9.25 -24.74
CA CYS A 38 10.93 -7.85 -24.57
C CYS A 38 9.59 -7.69 -23.83
N PHE A 39 9.44 -6.60 -23.10
CA PHE A 39 8.23 -6.24 -22.37
C PHE A 39 7.75 -4.84 -22.75
N ASP A 40 6.46 -4.67 -22.96
CA ASP A 40 5.79 -3.37 -23.01
C ASP A 40 4.43 -3.45 -22.33
N GLY A 41 4.01 -2.35 -21.69
CA GLY A 41 2.82 -2.29 -20.83
C GLY A 41 1.87 -1.16 -21.25
N PHE A 42 0.57 -1.44 -21.30
CA PHE A 42 -0.43 -0.49 -21.77
C PHE A 42 -1.63 -0.41 -20.83
N GLU A 43 -1.92 0.79 -20.29
CA GLU A 43 -3.16 1.06 -19.57
C GLU A 43 -4.36 1.07 -20.55
N PRO A 44 -5.39 0.24 -20.33
CA PRO A 44 -6.66 0.40 -21.03
C PRO A 44 -7.35 1.68 -20.57
N SER A 45 -7.30 2.71 -21.40
CA SER A 45 -7.74 4.06 -21.05
C SER A 45 -8.83 4.62 -21.97
N GLY A 46 -9.41 3.77 -22.82
CA GLY A 46 -10.40 4.13 -23.82
C GLY A 46 -9.88 3.86 -25.23
N ASN A 47 -10.04 4.84 -26.12
CA ASN A 47 -9.66 4.68 -27.52
C ASN A 47 -8.15 4.71 -27.73
N MET A 48 -7.66 3.75 -28.51
CA MET A 48 -6.23 3.61 -28.81
C MET A 48 -5.77 4.72 -29.74
N ASN A 49 -4.66 5.39 -29.40
CA ASN A 49 -4.04 6.37 -30.29
C ASN A 49 -3.16 5.70 -31.36
N ILE A 50 -2.78 6.44 -32.40
CA ILE A 50 -2.00 5.87 -33.53
C ILE A 50 -0.62 5.32 -33.13
N ALA A 51 0.01 5.91 -32.12
CA ALA A 51 1.29 5.42 -31.62
C ALA A 51 1.11 4.07 -30.90
N GLN A 52 0.08 3.97 -30.05
CA GLN A 52 -0.30 2.72 -29.37
C GLN A 52 -0.75 1.64 -30.35
N GLY A 53 -1.40 1.98 -31.46
CA GLY A 53 -1.81 1.04 -32.49
C GLY A 53 -0.70 0.69 -33.47
N ILE A 54 -0.52 1.52 -34.48
CA ILE A 54 0.37 1.24 -35.62
C ILE A 54 1.84 1.32 -35.22
N GLY A 55 2.20 2.30 -34.39
CA GLY A 55 3.57 2.42 -33.88
C GLY A 55 4.01 1.15 -33.16
N THR A 56 3.18 0.65 -32.24
CA THR A 56 3.40 -0.61 -31.53
C THR A 56 3.50 -1.80 -32.49
N VAL A 57 2.52 -2.02 -33.38
CA VAL A 57 2.54 -3.16 -34.32
C VAL A 57 3.80 -3.15 -35.19
N THR A 58 4.18 -1.98 -35.71
CA THR A 58 5.37 -1.83 -36.56
C THR A 58 6.63 -2.21 -35.82
N ARG A 59 6.79 -1.72 -34.58
CA ARG A 59 7.95 -2.00 -33.71
C ARG A 59 7.98 -3.46 -33.28
N VAL A 60 6.87 -3.99 -32.79
CA VAL A 60 6.74 -5.39 -32.36
C VAL A 60 7.05 -6.35 -33.51
N ASN A 61 6.49 -6.12 -34.70
CA ASN A 61 6.76 -6.99 -35.85
C ASN A 61 8.23 -6.94 -36.30
N LYS A 62 8.89 -5.77 -36.22
CA LYS A 62 10.35 -5.67 -36.48
C LYS A 62 11.13 -6.52 -35.49
N MET A 63 10.81 -6.45 -34.20
CA MET A 63 11.44 -7.25 -33.15
C MET A 63 11.17 -8.76 -33.34
N VAL A 64 9.92 -9.17 -33.56
CA VAL A 64 9.59 -10.59 -33.78
C VAL A 64 10.33 -11.15 -34.99
N ARG A 65 10.42 -10.40 -36.10
CA ARG A 65 11.21 -10.80 -37.28
C ARG A 65 12.71 -10.90 -37.02
N ALA A 66 13.23 -10.12 -36.07
CA ALA A 66 14.61 -10.22 -35.60
C ALA A 66 14.82 -11.34 -34.55
N GLY A 67 13.77 -12.12 -34.25
CA GLY A 67 13.83 -13.26 -33.34
C GLY A 67 13.73 -12.88 -31.86
N PHE A 68 13.09 -11.77 -31.54
CA PHE A 68 12.69 -11.45 -30.16
C PHE A 68 11.30 -12.02 -29.86
N ARG A 69 11.05 -12.37 -28.60
CA ARG A 69 9.70 -12.64 -28.09
C ARG A 69 9.20 -11.41 -27.35
N VAL A 70 7.91 -11.10 -27.45
CA VAL A 70 7.35 -9.87 -26.86
C VAL A 70 6.19 -10.21 -25.95
N LYS A 71 6.29 -9.83 -24.68
CA LYS A 71 5.18 -9.82 -23.72
C LYS A 71 4.53 -8.44 -23.75
N ILE A 72 3.25 -8.38 -24.11
CA ILE A 72 2.43 -7.18 -24.03
C ILE A 72 1.51 -7.31 -22.84
N VAL A 73 1.74 -6.49 -21.82
CA VAL A 73 0.92 -6.47 -20.61
C VAL A 73 -0.21 -5.45 -20.75
N ILE A 74 -1.43 -5.95 -20.70
CA ILE A 74 -2.64 -5.16 -20.52
C ILE A 74 -2.73 -4.78 -19.05
N ALA A 75 -2.37 -3.54 -18.76
CA ALA A 75 -2.18 -3.02 -17.41
C ALA A 75 -3.53 -2.56 -16.82
N ASP A 76 -4.46 -3.50 -16.68
CA ASP A 76 -5.84 -3.26 -16.22
C ASP A 76 -5.92 -2.80 -14.75
N TRP A 77 -5.14 -3.38 -13.84
CA TRP A 77 -5.04 -2.87 -12.46
C TRP A 77 -4.36 -1.51 -12.38
N PHE A 78 -3.40 -1.24 -13.25
CA PHE A 78 -2.72 0.05 -13.35
C PHE A 78 -3.68 1.15 -13.83
N ALA A 79 -4.47 0.85 -14.87
CA ALA A 79 -5.53 1.73 -15.34
C ALA A 79 -6.58 2.01 -14.25
N LEU A 80 -6.92 1.00 -13.45
CA LEU A 80 -7.82 1.12 -12.31
C LEU A 80 -7.23 2.07 -11.24
N LEU A 81 -5.98 1.86 -10.84
CA LEU A 81 -5.27 2.73 -9.88
C LEU A 81 -5.16 4.18 -10.38
N ASN A 82 -4.97 4.37 -11.68
CA ASN A 82 -4.92 5.68 -12.31
C ASN A 82 -6.31 6.27 -12.65
N LYS A 83 -7.39 5.62 -12.20
CA LYS A 83 -8.79 6.06 -12.37
C LYS A 83 -9.21 6.25 -13.83
N LYS A 84 -8.65 5.45 -14.73
CA LYS A 84 -9.13 5.39 -16.12
C LYS A 84 -10.56 4.89 -16.13
N MET A 85 -11.34 5.36 -17.11
CA MET A 85 -12.76 5.02 -17.24
C MET A 85 -13.56 5.24 -15.94
N GLY A 86 -13.19 6.25 -15.15
CA GLY A 86 -13.85 6.53 -13.86
C GLY A 86 -13.59 5.50 -12.76
N GLY A 87 -12.65 4.57 -12.95
CA GLY A 87 -12.40 3.45 -12.04
C GLY A 87 -13.34 2.26 -12.24
N ASP A 88 -14.06 2.20 -13.37
CA ASP A 88 -14.89 1.05 -13.74
C ASP A 88 -14.02 -0.07 -14.33
N PHE A 89 -13.84 -1.14 -13.55
CA PHE A 89 -12.97 -2.24 -13.94
C PHE A 89 -13.49 -3.04 -15.15
N ASP A 90 -14.82 -3.19 -15.29
CA ASP A 90 -15.41 -3.90 -16.43
C ASP A 90 -15.19 -3.12 -17.72
N MET A 91 -15.33 -1.79 -17.67
CA MET A 91 -15.00 -0.92 -18.81
C MET A 91 -13.51 -0.97 -19.16
N ILE A 92 -12.63 -1.01 -18.17
CA ILE A 92 -11.18 -1.16 -18.38
C ILE A 92 -10.88 -2.50 -19.07
N ARG A 93 -11.49 -3.60 -18.61
CA ARG A 93 -11.33 -4.93 -19.24
C ARG A 93 -11.86 -4.93 -20.67
N ALA A 94 -13.03 -4.36 -20.92
CA ALA A 94 -13.57 -4.23 -22.27
C ALA A 94 -12.64 -3.42 -23.19
N ALA A 95 -12.08 -2.31 -22.69
CA ALA A 95 -11.10 -1.53 -23.44
C ALA A 95 -9.84 -2.34 -23.76
N GLY A 96 -9.31 -3.12 -22.81
CA GLY A 96 -8.14 -3.97 -23.03
C GLY A 96 -8.38 -5.05 -24.10
N HIS A 97 -9.56 -5.67 -24.13
CA HIS A 97 -9.94 -6.60 -25.19
C HIS A 97 -9.99 -5.92 -26.56
N CYS A 98 -10.57 -4.71 -26.62
CA CYS A 98 -10.59 -3.90 -27.85
C CYS A 98 -9.16 -3.58 -28.33
N MET A 99 -8.23 -3.32 -27.40
CA MET A 99 -6.83 -3.07 -27.75
C MET A 99 -6.16 -4.30 -28.38
N ILE A 100 -6.32 -5.47 -27.76
CA ILE A 100 -5.81 -6.74 -28.29
C ILE A 100 -6.35 -7.01 -29.71
N ASP A 101 -7.66 -6.86 -29.89
CA ASP A 101 -8.30 -7.10 -31.20
C ASP A 101 -7.83 -6.10 -32.26
N THR A 102 -7.60 -4.85 -31.87
CA THR A 102 -7.06 -3.81 -32.76
C THR A 102 -5.65 -4.18 -33.24
N TRP A 103 -4.76 -4.63 -32.35
CA TRP A 103 -3.42 -5.05 -32.73
C TRP A 103 -3.42 -6.27 -33.65
N LYS A 104 -4.28 -7.26 -33.37
CA LYS A 104 -4.47 -8.42 -34.26
C LYS A 104 -4.95 -7.98 -35.64
N ALA A 105 -5.91 -7.07 -35.71
CA ALA A 105 -6.45 -6.55 -36.97
C ALA A 105 -5.42 -5.76 -37.79
N LEU A 106 -4.50 -5.05 -37.12
CA LEU A 106 -3.39 -4.33 -37.75
C LEU A 106 -2.25 -5.25 -38.23
N GLY A 107 -2.35 -6.57 -38.02
CA GLY A 107 -1.38 -7.55 -38.48
C GLY A 107 -0.18 -7.72 -37.55
N MET A 108 -0.39 -7.64 -36.23
CA MET A 108 0.62 -8.02 -35.24
C MET A 108 1.03 -9.49 -35.42
N ASP A 109 2.33 -9.75 -35.41
CA ASP A 109 2.92 -11.07 -35.58
C ASP A 109 2.73 -11.92 -34.31
N MET A 110 1.63 -12.66 -34.29
CA MET A 110 1.17 -13.39 -33.10
C MET A 110 2.06 -14.57 -32.71
N ASP A 111 2.94 -15.04 -33.60
CA ASP A 111 3.83 -16.17 -33.30
C ASP A 111 4.92 -15.79 -32.29
N GLY A 112 5.28 -14.49 -32.22
CA GLY A 112 6.26 -13.96 -31.28
C GLY A 112 5.68 -13.16 -30.12
N VAL A 113 4.36 -13.01 -30.02
CA VAL A 113 3.69 -12.11 -29.05
C VAL A 113 2.83 -12.87 -28.06
N GLU A 114 2.98 -12.53 -26.78
CA GLU A 114 2.17 -13.01 -25.67
C GLU A 114 1.41 -11.84 -25.03
N PHE A 115 0.09 -11.93 -24.97
CA PHE A 115 -0.75 -10.95 -24.25
C PHE A 115 -1.01 -11.42 -22.83
N LEU A 116 -0.69 -10.58 -21.85
CA LEU A 116 -0.85 -10.86 -20.43
C LEU A 116 -1.74 -9.79 -19.80
N TRP A 117 -2.58 -10.16 -18.82
CA TRP A 117 -3.35 -9.20 -18.05
C TRP A 117 -2.70 -9.00 -16.69
N SER A 118 -2.44 -7.76 -16.30
CA SER A 118 -1.74 -7.48 -15.04
C SER A 118 -2.46 -8.07 -13.84
N SER A 119 -3.79 -7.92 -13.77
CA SER A 119 -4.61 -8.49 -12.71
C SER A 119 -4.49 -10.02 -12.62
N GLU A 120 -4.61 -10.72 -13.74
CA GLU A 120 -4.58 -12.18 -13.77
C GLU A 120 -3.19 -12.72 -13.41
N GLU A 121 -2.13 -12.15 -13.96
CA GLU A 121 -0.78 -12.60 -13.71
C GLU A 121 -0.35 -12.34 -12.27
N ILE A 122 -0.65 -11.15 -11.74
CA ILE A 122 -0.38 -10.82 -10.35
C ILE A 122 -1.19 -11.73 -9.42
N GLN A 123 -2.47 -11.99 -9.71
CA GLN A 123 -3.30 -12.86 -8.87
C GLN A 123 -2.81 -14.31 -8.85
N LYS A 124 -2.32 -14.83 -9.97
CA LYS A 124 -1.77 -16.20 -10.06
C LYS A 124 -0.50 -16.37 -9.22
N ARG A 125 0.34 -15.33 -9.11
CA ARG A 125 1.63 -15.36 -8.41
C ARG A 125 1.73 -14.27 -7.33
N ALA A 126 0.64 -14.03 -6.63
CA ALA A 126 0.53 -12.94 -5.66
C ALA A 126 1.52 -13.05 -4.50
N SER A 127 1.86 -14.28 -4.10
CA SER A 127 2.86 -14.58 -3.06
C SER A 127 4.28 -14.21 -3.45
N GLU A 128 4.56 -14.04 -4.75
CA GLU A 128 5.83 -13.55 -5.27
C GLU A 128 5.77 -12.02 -5.45
N TYR A 129 4.66 -11.53 -5.99
CA TYR A 129 4.51 -10.14 -6.40
C TYR A 129 4.45 -9.14 -5.23
N TRP A 130 3.59 -9.39 -4.23
CA TRP A 130 3.37 -8.39 -3.18
C TRP A 130 4.55 -8.23 -2.22
N PRO A 131 5.28 -9.30 -1.83
CA PRO A 131 6.54 -9.14 -1.10
C PRO A 131 7.57 -8.30 -1.86
N LEU A 132 7.65 -8.44 -3.19
CA LEU A 132 8.51 -7.62 -4.04
C LEU A 132 8.09 -6.15 -4.03
N VAL A 133 6.79 -5.85 -4.17
CA VAL A 133 6.27 -4.47 -4.04
C VAL A 133 6.62 -3.87 -2.68
N LEU A 134 6.46 -4.64 -1.60
CA LEU A 134 6.80 -4.19 -0.24
C LEU A 134 8.29 -3.93 -0.07
N ASP A 135 9.17 -4.77 -0.63
CA ASP A 135 10.62 -4.58 -0.60
C ASP A 135 11.04 -3.30 -1.33
N ILE A 136 10.51 -3.05 -2.53
CA ILE A 136 10.72 -1.81 -3.28
C ILE A 136 10.23 -0.60 -2.47
N ALA A 137 9.08 -0.73 -1.80
CA ALA A 137 8.52 0.32 -0.98
C ALA A 137 9.38 0.64 0.26
N GLN A 138 10.02 -0.37 0.87
CA GLN A 138 10.92 -0.18 2.02
C GLN A 138 12.20 0.58 1.64
N LYS A 139 12.69 0.35 0.42
CA LYS A 139 13.92 0.94 -0.15
C LYS A 139 13.70 2.31 -0.79
N SER A 140 12.45 2.73 -0.97
CA SER A 140 12.06 3.97 -1.62
C SER A 140 11.55 5.02 -0.63
N SER A 141 11.90 6.29 -0.84
CA SER A 141 11.30 7.40 -0.07
C SER A 141 9.98 7.84 -0.69
N VAL A 142 9.12 8.48 0.09
CA VAL A 142 7.83 9.00 -0.40
C VAL A 142 8.05 10.00 -1.54
N GLU A 143 8.99 10.93 -1.40
CA GLU A 143 9.29 11.96 -2.40
C GLU A 143 9.73 11.33 -3.71
N ARG A 144 10.53 10.26 -3.64
CA ARG A 144 10.97 9.55 -4.84
C ARG A 144 9.80 8.94 -5.59
N ILE A 145 8.85 8.32 -4.89
CA ILE A 145 7.67 7.73 -5.53
C ILE A 145 6.74 8.81 -6.11
N VAL A 146 6.56 9.92 -5.39
CA VAL A 146 5.78 11.07 -5.89
C VAL A 146 6.41 11.67 -7.15
N SER A 147 7.74 11.71 -7.25
CA SER A 147 8.43 12.17 -8.47
C SER A 147 8.19 11.29 -9.69
N CYS A 148 7.79 10.03 -9.49
CA CYS A 148 7.38 9.13 -10.56
C CYS A 148 5.93 9.37 -11.04
N SER A 149 5.19 10.33 -10.48
CA SER A 149 3.82 10.66 -10.92
C SER A 149 3.73 11.02 -12.41
N GLU A 150 4.85 11.48 -12.99
CA GLU A 150 5.03 11.68 -14.42
C GLU A 150 4.93 10.40 -15.26
N ILE A 151 4.72 9.20 -14.73
CA ILE A 151 4.41 8.04 -15.58
C ILE A 151 2.91 7.88 -15.85
N MET A 152 2.06 8.52 -15.05
CA MET A 152 0.60 8.32 -15.03
C MET A 152 -0.22 9.46 -15.68
N GLY A 153 0.41 10.34 -16.47
CA GLY A 153 -0.21 11.62 -16.85
C GLY A 153 -0.22 12.72 -15.77
N ARG A 154 0.41 12.53 -14.59
CA ARG A 154 0.33 13.44 -13.43
C ARG A 154 1.59 14.26 -13.18
N THR A 155 1.51 15.23 -12.27
CA THR A 155 2.62 16.02 -11.73
C THR A 155 2.68 15.93 -10.20
N GLU A 156 3.83 16.26 -9.60
CA GLU A 156 4.01 16.29 -8.14
C GLU A 156 3.09 17.30 -7.42
N LYS A 157 2.50 18.24 -8.16
CA LYS A 157 1.56 19.24 -7.63
C LYS A 157 0.11 18.73 -7.56
N ASP A 158 -0.18 17.61 -8.20
CA ASP A 158 -1.53 17.05 -8.22
C ASP A 158 -1.88 16.41 -6.86
N ASP A 159 -3.15 16.48 -6.46
CA ASP A 159 -3.62 15.72 -5.30
C ASP A 159 -3.75 14.24 -5.67
N LEU A 160 -2.69 13.49 -5.41
CA LEU A 160 -2.61 12.07 -5.73
C LEU A 160 -3.51 11.25 -4.80
N SER A 161 -4.20 10.27 -5.38
CA SER A 161 -4.75 9.17 -4.59
C SER A 161 -3.63 8.26 -4.07
N ALA A 162 -3.89 7.54 -2.98
CA ALA A 162 -2.94 6.56 -2.48
C ALA A 162 -2.76 5.39 -3.49
N GLY A 163 -3.77 5.11 -4.32
CA GLY A 163 -3.66 4.16 -5.44
C GLY A 163 -2.65 4.62 -6.50
N GLN A 164 -2.67 5.91 -6.86
CA GLN A 164 -1.66 6.49 -7.74
C GLN A 164 -0.27 6.52 -7.11
N PHE A 165 -0.18 6.63 -5.77
CA PHE A 165 1.10 6.45 -5.08
C PHE A 165 1.60 5.00 -5.13
N MET A 166 0.71 4.00 -5.10
CA MET A 166 1.08 2.59 -5.23
C MET A 166 1.55 2.21 -6.63
N TYR A 167 1.01 2.87 -7.66
CA TYR A 167 1.25 2.52 -9.06
C TYR A 167 2.74 2.43 -9.43
N PRO A 168 3.62 3.43 -9.14
CA PRO A 168 5.04 3.32 -9.49
C PRO A 168 5.77 2.17 -8.78
N LEU A 169 5.33 1.80 -7.57
CA LEU A 169 5.90 0.67 -6.83
C LEU A 169 5.59 -0.65 -7.54
N MET A 170 4.33 -0.81 -7.97
CA MET A 170 3.86 -1.97 -8.72
C MET A 170 4.54 -2.06 -10.09
N GLN A 171 4.66 -0.96 -10.83
CA GLN A 171 5.31 -0.98 -12.14
C GLN A 171 6.82 -1.29 -12.03
N CYS A 172 7.46 -0.86 -10.94
CA CYS A 172 8.84 -1.28 -10.67
C CYS A 172 8.93 -2.78 -10.36
N ALA A 173 7.93 -3.36 -9.68
CA ALA A 173 7.88 -4.80 -9.41
C ALA A 173 7.68 -5.62 -10.69
N ASP A 174 6.84 -5.13 -11.62
CA ASP A 174 6.57 -5.77 -12.91
C ASP A 174 7.85 -6.12 -13.69
N VAL A 175 8.85 -5.24 -13.66
CA VAL A 175 10.13 -5.43 -14.35
C VAL A 175 10.85 -6.71 -13.89
N PHE A 176 10.80 -7.02 -12.60
CA PHE A 176 11.39 -8.25 -12.08
C PHE A 176 10.42 -9.45 -12.19
N PHE A 177 9.12 -9.19 -12.05
CA PHE A 177 8.08 -10.22 -11.99
C PHE A 177 7.76 -10.90 -13.32
N PHE A 178 7.81 -10.16 -14.43
CA PHE A 178 7.52 -10.71 -15.76
C PHE A 178 8.71 -11.45 -16.39
N GLU A 179 9.85 -11.51 -15.71
CA GLU A 179 11.07 -12.22 -16.15
C GLU A 179 11.48 -11.83 -17.57
N VAL A 180 11.72 -10.54 -17.77
CA VAL A 180 11.99 -9.95 -19.09
C VAL A 180 13.45 -9.58 -19.22
N ASP A 181 13.97 -9.74 -20.44
CA ASP A 181 15.36 -9.41 -20.76
C ASP A 181 15.52 -7.93 -21.10
N ILE A 182 14.49 -7.36 -21.74
CA ILE A 182 14.50 -6.00 -22.26
C ILE A 182 13.17 -5.32 -21.91
N CYS A 183 13.23 -4.26 -21.11
CA CYS A 183 12.06 -3.42 -20.81
C CYS A 183 11.94 -2.32 -21.86
N GLN A 184 11.02 -2.49 -22.80
CA GLN A 184 10.75 -1.51 -23.84
C GLN A 184 9.59 -0.64 -23.42
N MET A 185 9.88 0.60 -23.02
CA MET A 185 8.89 1.54 -22.51
C MET A 185 9.08 2.91 -23.15
N GLY A 186 8.00 3.68 -23.26
CA GLY A 186 8.03 5.07 -23.73
C GLY A 186 8.98 5.95 -22.90
N MET A 187 9.47 7.05 -23.50
CA MET A 187 10.39 7.97 -22.82
C MET A 187 9.76 8.71 -21.63
N ASP A 188 8.43 8.83 -21.63
CA ASP A 188 7.63 9.31 -20.50
C ASP A 188 7.69 8.37 -19.28
N GLN A 189 8.14 7.13 -19.47
CA GLN A 189 8.27 6.12 -18.41
C GLN A 189 9.69 6.01 -17.82
N LYS A 190 10.61 6.89 -18.21
CA LYS A 190 12.01 6.82 -17.77
C LYS A 190 12.20 6.91 -16.26
N GLU A 191 11.25 7.49 -15.54
CA GLU A 191 11.29 7.55 -14.09
C GLU A 191 11.26 6.17 -13.43
N ILE A 192 10.53 5.24 -14.01
CA ILE A 192 10.55 3.84 -13.56
C ILE A 192 11.90 3.21 -13.85
N ARG A 193 12.56 3.53 -14.97
CA ARG A 193 13.93 3.07 -15.25
C ARG A 193 14.87 3.44 -14.11
N TYR A 194 14.84 4.69 -13.65
CA TYR A 194 15.66 5.12 -12.51
C TYR A 194 15.26 4.46 -11.19
N LEU A 195 13.97 4.18 -10.97
CA LEU A 195 13.51 3.48 -9.79
C LEU A 195 14.00 2.02 -9.77
N VAL A 196 13.90 1.33 -10.91
CA VAL A 196 14.41 -0.02 -11.12
C VAL A 196 15.93 -0.04 -10.95
N LEU A 197 16.67 0.82 -11.65
CA LEU A 197 18.12 0.93 -11.54
C LEU A 197 18.57 1.27 -10.13
N LYS A 198 17.87 2.13 -9.38
CA LYS A 198 18.20 2.40 -7.98
C LYS A 198 18.00 1.17 -7.09
N ASN A 199 16.95 0.38 -7.34
CA ASN A 199 16.68 -0.86 -6.62
C ASN A 199 17.58 -2.02 -7.07
N MET A 200 18.21 -1.92 -8.25
CA MET A 200 19.31 -2.78 -8.71
C MET A 200 20.68 -2.32 -8.13
N SER A 201 21.02 -1.02 -8.18
CA SER A 201 22.06 -0.26 -7.44
C SER A 201 22.29 1.18 -8.00
N GLN A 202 22.16 2.24 -7.15
CA GLN A 202 22.53 3.69 -7.28
C GLN A 202 22.67 4.39 -8.68
N GLY A 203 21.77 5.35 -9.02
CA GLY A 203 22.13 6.52 -9.88
C GLY A 203 21.08 7.16 -10.82
N LEU A 204 20.82 8.47 -10.61
CA LEU A 204 20.56 9.60 -11.56
C LEU A 204 19.28 9.80 -12.42
N LYS A 205 18.38 10.70 -11.96
CA LYS A 205 17.73 11.93 -12.53
C LYS A 205 16.92 12.02 -13.87
N ASN A 206 15.73 12.65 -13.70
CA ASN A 206 14.54 12.90 -14.53
C ASN A 206 14.57 14.01 -15.62
N MET A 207 13.56 14.01 -16.53
CA MET A 207 12.97 15.19 -17.24
C MET A 207 11.52 14.92 -17.76
N SER A 208 10.78 16.00 -18.05
CA SER A 208 9.31 16.16 -18.01
C SER A 208 8.49 15.96 -19.31
N LYS A 209 7.15 16.09 -19.15
CA LYS A 209 5.97 15.78 -20.02
C LYS A 209 5.32 16.92 -20.86
N CYS A 210 4.36 16.54 -21.73
CA CYS A 210 3.42 17.43 -22.47
C CYS A 210 1.96 16.86 -22.63
N ASP A 211 1.07 17.70 -23.20
CA ASP A 211 -0.39 17.91 -22.98
C ASP A 211 -1.39 17.26 -24.00
N GLU A 212 -2.69 17.20 -23.65
CA GLU A 212 -3.79 16.38 -24.22
C GLU A 212 -4.47 16.88 -25.52
N SER A 213 -4.04 18.00 -26.12
CA SER A 213 -4.55 18.44 -27.44
C SER A 213 -3.75 17.92 -28.64
N SER A 214 -2.82 17.00 -28.40
CA SER A 214 -1.68 16.68 -29.28
C SER A 214 -1.82 15.41 -30.15
N ALA A 215 -2.90 14.63 -30.02
CA ALA A 215 -2.99 13.28 -30.61
C ALA A 215 -4.12 13.08 -31.63
N ILE A 216 -3.84 12.32 -32.68
CA ILE A 216 -4.81 11.77 -33.64
C ILE A 216 -5.24 10.37 -33.14
N PHE A 217 -6.54 10.15 -32.99
CA PHE A 217 -7.11 8.87 -32.52
C PHE A 217 -7.41 7.94 -33.69
N MET A 218 -7.40 6.63 -33.46
CA MET A 218 -7.53 5.62 -34.53
C MET A 218 -8.93 5.61 -35.17
N GLU A 219 -9.95 6.04 -34.43
CA GLU A 219 -11.34 6.14 -34.86
C GLU A 219 -11.75 7.56 -35.31
N ASP A 220 -10.84 8.53 -35.29
CA ASP A 220 -11.14 9.88 -35.79
C ASP A 220 -11.67 9.77 -37.23
N ASN A 221 -12.79 10.43 -37.52
CA ASN A 221 -13.29 10.55 -38.88
C ASN A 221 -12.41 11.53 -39.69
N GLU A 222 -12.55 11.54 -41.02
CA GLU A 222 -11.68 12.33 -41.90
C GLU A 222 -11.64 13.83 -41.54
N SER A 223 -12.78 14.38 -41.09
CA SER A 223 -12.88 15.78 -40.68
C SER A 223 -12.12 16.07 -39.39
N GLN A 224 -12.15 15.15 -38.42
CA GLN A 224 -11.42 15.25 -37.16
C GLN A 224 -9.90 15.17 -37.39
N VAL A 225 -9.42 14.19 -38.18
CA VAL A 225 -8.00 14.05 -38.55
C VAL A 225 -7.50 15.33 -39.22
N LYS A 226 -8.25 15.85 -40.20
CA LYS A 226 -7.91 17.08 -40.92
C LYS A 226 -7.90 18.30 -40.00
N GLY A 227 -8.87 18.39 -39.09
CA GLY A 227 -8.96 19.46 -38.09
C GLY A 227 -7.75 19.50 -37.15
N LYS A 228 -7.29 18.33 -36.68
CA LYS A 228 -6.14 18.20 -35.78
C LYS A 228 -4.82 18.52 -36.47
N ILE A 229 -4.56 17.95 -37.65
CA ILE A 229 -3.33 18.21 -38.42
C ILE A 229 -3.24 19.67 -38.87
N LYS A 230 -4.38 20.30 -39.20
CA LYS A 230 -4.40 21.73 -39.54
C LYS A 230 -3.86 22.60 -38.39
N LYS A 231 -4.19 22.25 -37.15
CA LYS A 231 -3.75 22.96 -35.93
C LYS A 231 -2.35 22.58 -35.44
N ALA A 232 -1.78 21.47 -35.90
CA ALA A 232 -0.46 20.99 -35.48
C ALA A 232 0.65 22.02 -35.72
N PHE A 233 1.64 22.08 -34.83
CA PHE A 233 2.84 22.89 -35.04
C PHE A 233 3.58 22.41 -36.30
N CYS A 234 3.87 23.33 -37.24
CA CYS A 234 4.57 23.01 -38.50
C CYS A 234 5.21 24.30 -39.04
N PRO A 235 6.22 24.83 -38.34
CA PRO A 235 6.92 26.04 -38.76
C PRO A 235 7.58 25.86 -40.15
N PRO A 236 7.51 26.86 -41.05
CA PRO A 236 8.21 26.82 -42.32
C PRO A 236 9.71 26.64 -42.15
N LYS A 237 10.33 25.76 -42.95
CA LYS A 237 11.78 25.54 -43.01
C LYS A 237 12.45 25.01 -41.74
N THR A 238 11.69 24.66 -40.70
CA THR A 238 12.20 24.10 -39.44
C THR A 238 11.88 22.61 -39.38
N ILE A 239 12.94 21.79 -39.30
CA ILE A 239 12.83 20.33 -39.24
C ILE A 239 12.72 19.85 -37.78
N GLU A 240 13.64 20.30 -36.92
CA GLU A 240 13.72 19.85 -35.54
C GLU A 240 12.47 20.23 -34.74
N GLY A 241 11.89 19.26 -34.03
CA GLY A 241 10.67 19.46 -33.23
C GLY A 241 9.40 19.72 -34.07
N ASN A 242 9.40 19.41 -35.37
CA ASN A 242 8.22 19.57 -36.23
C ASN A 242 7.36 18.29 -36.25
N PRO A 243 6.24 18.24 -35.52
CA PRO A 243 5.45 17.01 -35.36
C PRO A 243 4.85 16.51 -36.68
N CYS A 244 4.61 17.38 -37.67
CA CYS A 244 4.12 16.92 -38.96
C CYS A 244 5.18 16.11 -39.72
N LEU A 245 6.45 16.52 -39.63
CA LEU A 245 7.55 15.78 -40.25
C LEU A 245 7.88 14.50 -39.47
N GLU A 246 7.76 14.53 -38.14
CA GLU A 246 7.90 13.32 -37.32
C GLU A 246 6.82 12.28 -37.64
N TYR A 247 5.56 12.69 -37.83
CA TYR A 247 4.50 11.77 -38.28
C TYR A 247 4.78 11.21 -39.68
N ILE A 248 5.34 12.00 -40.58
CA ILE A 248 5.72 11.51 -41.92
C ILE A 248 6.85 10.47 -41.78
N LYS A 249 7.89 10.78 -41.01
CA LYS A 249 9.06 9.92 -40.78
C LYS A 249 8.74 8.62 -40.06
N HIS A 250 7.92 8.67 -39.01
CA HIS A 250 7.68 7.55 -38.11
C HIS A 250 6.40 6.77 -38.40
N ILE A 251 5.48 7.30 -39.22
CA ILE A 251 4.21 6.65 -39.55
C ILE A 251 4.06 6.47 -41.06
N VAL A 252 4.11 7.55 -41.84
CA VAL A 252 3.81 7.49 -43.29
C VAL A 252 4.88 6.71 -44.07
N PHE A 253 6.16 7.04 -43.87
CA PHE A 253 7.27 6.34 -44.54
C PHE A 253 7.35 4.86 -44.18
N PRO A 254 7.31 4.46 -42.91
CA PRO A 254 7.31 3.04 -42.55
C PRO A 254 6.11 2.28 -43.10
N TRP A 255 4.96 2.94 -43.26
CA TRP A 255 3.74 2.30 -43.75
C TRP A 255 3.70 2.16 -45.28
N PHE A 256 3.93 3.25 -46.00
CA PHE A 256 3.79 3.29 -47.47
C PHE A 256 5.10 3.13 -48.22
N GLY A 257 6.24 3.21 -47.54
CA GLY A 257 7.58 3.26 -48.14
C GLY A 257 7.91 4.58 -48.85
N ARG A 258 6.98 5.54 -48.86
CA ARG A 258 7.10 6.82 -49.56
C ARG A 258 6.12 7.86 -48.98
N PHE A 259 6.29 9.13 -49.37
CA PHE A 259 5.35 10.21 -49.07
C PHE A 259 4.94 10.95 -50.36
N ASP A 260 3.64 10.93 -50.66
CA ASP A 260 3.07 11.51 -51.88
C ASP A 260 2.52 12.92 -51.57
N VAL A 261 3.11 13.96 -52.16
CA VAL A 261 2.65 15.35 -52.03
C VAL A 261 1.91 15.74 -53.31
N LEU A 262 0.58 15.76 -53.24
CA LEU A 262 -0.25 16.20 -54.36
C LEU A 262 -0.61 17.69 -54.19
N ARG A 263 -0.23 18.53 -55.16
CA ARG A 263 -0.41 19.98 -55.14
C ARG A 263 -0.40 20.58 -56.55
N LYS A 264 -0.94 21.80 -56.68
CA LYS A 264 -1.06 22.49 -57.98
C LYS A 264 0.32 22.79 -58.60
N GLU A 265 0.39 22.83 -59.93
CA GLU A 265 1.56 23.27 -60.73
C GLU A 265 2.21 24.57 -60.19
N ALA A 266 1.39 25.58 -59.87
CA ALA A 266 1.85 26.86 -59.33
C ALA A 266 2.60 26.76 -57.98
N ASN A 267 2.46 25.63 -57.27
CA ASN A 267 3.13 25.34 -56.00
C ASN A 267 4.25 24.28 -56.17
N GLY A 268 4.71 24.03 -57.40
CA GLY A 268 5.79 23.08 -57.70
C GLY A 268 5.32 21.68 -58.11
N GLY A 269 4.02 21.50 -58.40
CA GLY A 269 3.45 20.25 -58.93
C GLY A 269 3.46 19.07 -57.95
N ASP A 270 2.85 17.97 -58.39
CA ASP A 270 2.84 16.72 -57.64
C ASP A 270 4.26 16.16 -57.51
N LYS A 271 4.62 15.69 -56.30
CA LYS A 271 5.95 15.15 -56.01
C LYS A 271 5.85 13.92 -55.11
N ILE A 272 6.61 12.89 -55.45
CA ILE A 272 6.70 11.64 -54.69
C ILE A 272 8.08 11.56 -54.03
N TYR A 273 8.11 11.43 -52.72
CA TYR A 273 9.34 11.30 -51.94
C TYR A 273 9.53 9.85 -51.53
N ASN A 274 10.57 9.20 -52.06
CA ASN A 274 10.91 7.81 -51.70
C ASN A 274 11.89 7.72 -50.52
N ARG A 275 12.43 8.86 -50.06
CA ARG A 275 13.32 8.96 -48.91
C ARG A 275 12.94 10.15 -48.03
N MET A 276 13.09 10.00 -46.71
CA MET A 276 12.77 11.08 -45.77
C MET A 276 13.73 12.26 -45.92
N GLU A 277 15.00 12.00 -46.24
CA GLU A 277 16.01 13.04 -46.48
C GLU A 277 15.58 14.04 -47.57
N ASP A 278 14.93 13.56 -48.63
CA ASP A 278 14.44 14.41 -49.73
C ASP A 278 13.30 15.33 -49.26
N VAL A 279 12.45 14.85 -48.34
CA VAL A 279 11.40 15.66 -47.70
C VAL A 279 12.04 16.75 -46.85
N PHE A 280 13.08 16.41 -46.07
CA PHE A 280 13.80 17.38 -45.24
C PHE A 280 14.49 18.46 -46.07
N VAL A 281 15.18 18.08 -47.15
CA VAL A 281 15.86 19.02 -48.05
C VAL A 281 14.87 20.02 -48.67
N ASP A 282 13.75 19.52 -49.20
CA ASP A 282 12.74 20.38 -49.80
C ASP A 282 12.01 21.25 -48.78
N TYR A 283 11.77 20.72 -47.58
CA TYR A 283 11.11 21.48 -46.52
C TYR A 283 12.03 22.59 -45.98
N ALA A 284 13.31 22.29 -45.73
CA ALA A 284 14.30 23.27 -45.26
C ALA A 284 14.60 24.36 -46.30
N SER A 285 14.66 24.01 -47.59
CA SER A 285 14.83 25.00 -48.67
C SER A 285 13.60 25.90 -48.83
N GLY A 286 12.41 25.40 -48.48
CA GLY A 286 11.12 26.04 -48.69
C GLY A 286 10.43 25.64 -49.99
N ALA A 287 10.99 24.68 -50.73
CA ALA A 287 10.36 24.07 -51.90
C ALA A 287 9.11 23.25 -51.54
N LEU A 288 9.03 22.77 -50.30
CA LEU A 288 7.85 22.11 -49.73
C LEU A 288 7.23 22.98 -48.62
N HIS A 289 6.01 23.47 -48.87
CA HIS A 289 5.33 24.38 -47.96
C HIS A 289 4.62 23.62 -46.81
N PRO A 290 4.57 24.17 -45.57
CA PRO A 290 3.88 23.52 -44.44
C PRO A 290 2.42 23.14 -44.71
N ALA A 291 1.70 23.94 -45.51
CA ALA A 291 0.34 23.61 -45.90
C ALA A 291 0.26 22.35 -46.78
N ASP A 292 1.22 22.15 -47.68
CA ASP A 292 1.29 20.96 -48.53
C ASP A 292 1.62 19.72 -47.70
N VAL A 293 2.55 19.85 -46.73
CA VAL A 293 2.87 18.81 -45.74
C VAL A 293 1.64 18.41 -44.94
N LYS A 294 0.96 19.37 -44.30
CA LYS A 294 -0.24 19.10 -43.49
C LYS A 294 -1.36 18.46 -44.29
N ASN A 295 -1.63 18.96 -45.49
CA ASN A 295 -2.72 18.45 -46.32
C ASN A 295 -2.47 17.01 -46.77
N ASN A 296 -1.25 16.69 -47.18
CA ASN A 296 -0.93 15.35 -47.69
C ASN A 296 -0.64 14.35 -46.57
N LEU A 297 -0.10 14.79 -45.42
CA LEU A 297 -0.08 14.00 -44.19
C LEU A 297 -1.50 13.60 -43.77
N SER A 298 -2.45 14.56 -43.81
CA SER A 298 -3.85 14.27 -43.49
C SER A 298 -4.48 13.23 -44.42
N LYS A 299 -4.15 13.23 -45.72
CA LYS A 299 -4.60 12.19 -46.65
C LYS A 299 -3.98 10.83 -46.33
N ALA A 300 -2.67 10.77 -46.12
CA ALA A 300 -1.95 9.54 -45.82
C ALA A 300 -2.46 8.88 -44.53
N ILE A 301 -2.62 9.66 -43.45
CA ILE A 301 -3.18 9.17 -42.18
C ILE A 301 -4.62 8.68 -42.38
N ASN A 302 -5.46 9.38 -43.14
CA ASN A 302 -6.82 8.91 -43.40
C ASN A 302 -6.89 7.60 -44.20
N GLN A 303 -5.99 7.37 -45.15
CA GLN A 303 -5.90 6.11 -45.88
C GLN A 303 -5.52 4.94 -44.94
N ILE A 304 -4.58 5.19 -44.03
CA ILE A 304 -4.19 4.22 -43.00
C ILE A 304 -5.38 3.90 -42.08
N LEU A 305 -6.04 4.93 -41.55
CA LEU A 305 -7.18 4.75 -40.63
C LEU A 305 -8.40 4.12 -41.32
N GLN A 306 -8.50 4.19 -42.65
CA GLN A 306 -9.60 3.56 -43.39
C GLN A 306 -9.61 2.03 -43.21
N LEU A 307 -8.45 1.39 -43.10
CA LEU A 307 -8.34 -0.06 -42.84
C LEU A 307 -8.96 -0.44 -41.49
N VAL A 308 -8.78 0.41 -40.48
CA VAL A 308 -9.35 0.24 -39.14
C VAL A 308 -10.86 0.46 -39.18
N ARG A 309 -11.32 1.53 -39.85
CA ARG A 309 -12.75 1.84 -40.03
C ARG A 309 -13.49 0.71 -40.77
N ASP A 310 -12.86 0.13 -41.78
CA ASP A 310 -13.44 -0.97 -42.56
C ASP A 310 -13.49 -2.28 -41.76
N HIS A 311 -12.52 -2.52 -40.88
CA HIS A 311 -12.53 -3.66 -39.94
C HIS A 311 -13.72 -3.61 -38.96
N PHE A 312 -14.03 -2.43 -38.42
CA PHE A 312 -15.16 -2.25 -37.49
C PHE A 312 -16.53 -2.14 -38.18
N LYS A 313 -16.61 -1.77 -39.47
CA LYS A 313 -17.86 -1.72 -40.23
C LYS A 313 -18.47 -3.10 -40.50
N ASN A 314 -17.65 -4.15 -40.55
CA ASN A 314 -18.09 -5.50 -40.96
C ASN A 314 -18.37 -6.46 -39.80
N ARG A 315 -18.31 -5.99 -38.54
CA ARG A 315 -18.76 -6.76 -37.36
C ARG A 315 -19.98 -6.10 -36.74
N SER A 316 -21.17 -6.49 -37.18
CA SER A 316 -22.45 -6.11 -36.57
C SER A 316 -22.74 -6.85 -35.25
N ASN A 317 -21.74 -6.98 -34.37
CA ASN A 317 -21.89 -7.51 -33.01
C ASN A 317 -20.93 -6.79 -32.05
N ALA A 318 -21.14 -5.48 -31.90
CA ALA A 318 -20.66 -4.70 -30.76
C ALA A 318 -21.60 -3.50 -30.55
N LYS A 319 -22.89 -3.78 -30.41
CA LYS A 319 -23.83 -2.90 -29.72
C LYS A 319 -24.42 -3.72 -28.58
N VAL A 320 -23.87 -3.54 -27.38
CA VAL A 320 -24.50 -4.06 -26.17
C VAL A 320 -25.83 -3.31 -26.02
N PRO A 321 -26.97 -4.01 -25.88
CA PRO A 321 -28.25 -3.39 -25.59
C PRO A 321 -28.18 -2.69 -24.23
N PHE A 322 -28.51 -1.40 -24.21
CA PHE A 322 -28.99 -0.74 -23.00
C PHE A 322 -30.42 -1.24 -22.77
N ASP A 323 -30.62 -2.11 -21.78
CA ASP A 323 -31.74 -2.01 -20.84
C ASP A 323 -31.70 -3.12 -19.77
N VAL A 324 -32.12 -2.71 -18.56
CA VAL A 324 -32.47 -3.47 -17.36
C VAL A 324 -31.33 -3.89 -16.42
N VAL A 325 -31.08 -3.08 -15.38
CA VAL A 325 -31.23 -3.51 -13.96
C VAL A 325 -31.72 -2.31 -13.13
N LYS A 326 -32.90 -2.44 -12.52
CA LYS A 326 -33.43 -1.55 -11.48
C LYS A 326 -32.66 -1.74 -10.16
N PRO A 327 -32.57 -0.74 -9.28
CA PRO A 327 -32.04 -0.94 -7.94
C PRO A 327 -32.96 -1.90 -7.18
N VAL A 328 -32.42 -3.05 -6.77
CA VAL A 328 -33.06 -3.86 -5.73
C VAL A 328 -32.74 -3.20 -4.40
N LEU A 329 -33.75 -2.51 -3.87
CA LEU A 329 -33.84 -2.19 -2.45
C LEU A 329 -33.89 -3.48 -1.65
N SER A 330 -33.04 -3.52 -0.62
CA SER A 330 -33.21 -4.24 0.65
C SER A 330 -34.07 -5.50 0.60
N SER A 331 -33.43 -6.66 0.49
CA SER A 331 -34.02 -7.87 1.07
C SER A 331 -33.86 -7.79 2.59
N SER A 332 -35.02 -7.72 3.21
CA SER A 332 -35.31 -7.79 4.63
C SER A 332 -34.40 -8.74 5.39
N ILE A 333 -33.99 -8.29 6.57
CA ILE A 333 -33.46 -9.10 7.66
C ILE A 333 -34.46 -10.25 7.89
N GLU A 334 -34.06 -11.47 7.58
CA GLU A 334 -34.75 -12.64 8.11
C GLU A 334 -34.47 -12.71 9.61
N ASP A 335 -35.55 -12.75 10.38
CA ASP A 335 -35.56 -12.89 11.83
C ASP A 335 -34.73 -14.11 12.27
N LEU A 336 -33.57 -13.84 12.89
CA LEU A 336 -32.83 -14.79 13.70
C LEU A 336 -33.20 -14.61 15.18
N PRO A 337 -33.22 -15.72 15.94
CA PRO A 337 -34.07 -15.88 17.11
C PRO A 337 -33.53 -15.16 18.35
N GLY A 338 -34.43 -14.41 19.01
CA GLY A 338 -34.28 -13.94 20.38
C GLY A 338 -33.25 -12.82 20.55
N SER A 339 -33.66 -11.57 20.31
CA SER A 339 -32.90 -10.39 20.73
C SER A 339 -32.44 -10.55 22.19
N MET A 340 -31.16 -10.27 22.46
CA MET A 340 -30.61 -10.41 23.81
C MET A 340 -31.41 -9.53 24.81
N PRO A 341 -31.77 -10.05 26.01
CA PRO A 341 -32.54 -9.29 26.99
C PRO A 341 -31.93 -7.90 27.27
N PRO A 342 -32.73 -6.82 27.32
CA PRO A 342 -32.21 -5.44 27.46
C PRO A 342 -31.30 -5.23 28.68
N LYS A 343 -31.55 -5.94 29.78
CA LYS A 343 -30.72 -5.90 30.99
C LYS A 343 -29.29 -6.40 30.73
N ILE A 344 -29.16 -7.53 30.03
CA ILE A 344 -27.86 -8.12 29.69
C ILE A 344 -27.10 -7.20 28.74
N VAL A 345 -27.78 -6.63 27.74
CA VAL A 345 -27.17 -5.66 26.82
C VAL A 345 -26.62 -4.45 27.58
N LYS A 346 -27.37 -3.91 28.55
CA LYS A 346 -26.93 -2.76 29.36
C LYS A 346 -25.69 -3.09 30.21
N GLU A 347 -25.64 -4.28 30.80
CA GLU A 347 -24.49 -4.75 31.60
C GLU A 347 -23.24 -4.97 30.73
N ARG A 348 -23.39 -5.59 29.55
CA ARG A 348 -22.31 -5.75 28.56
C ARG A 348 -21.80 -4.40 28.08
N LEU A 349 -22.70 -3.48 27.73
CA LEU A 349 -22.37 -2.12 27.27
C LEU A 349 -21.56 -1.37 28.33
N ALA A 350 -22.03 -1.32 29.58
CA ALA A 350 -21.33 -0.64 30.67
C ALA A 350 -19.92 -1.22 30.90
N THR A 351 -19.78 -2.55 30.81
CA THR A 351 -18.49 -3.23 30.94
C THR A 351 -17.54 -2.86 29.80
N LEU A 352 -18.01 -2.85 28.55
CA LEU A 352 -17.20 -2.48 27.38
C LEU A 352 -16.83 -1.00 27.40
N LEU A 353 -17.76 -0.10 27.71
CA LEU A 353 -17.47 1.33 27.83
C LEU A 353 -16.45 1.62 28.94
N SER A 354 -16.40 0.81 30.00
CA SER A 354 -15.35 0.92 31.04
C SER A 354 -13.92 0.61 30.56
N ILE A 355 -13.75 0.10 29.34
CA ILE A 355 -12.46 -0.15 28.70
C ILE A 355 -11.99 1.09 27.93
N GLY A 356 -12.93 1.78 27.27
CA GLY A 356 -12.65 2.89 26.38
C GLY A 356 -12.47 4.20 27.13
N GLU A 357 -11.49 4.98 26.71
CA GLU A 357 -11.48 6.43 26.92
C GLU A 357 -12.45 7.12 25.94
N GLU A 358 -12.63 6.55 24.75
CA GLU A 358 -13.56 7.03 23.72
C GLU A 358 -14.26 5.84 23.04
N CYS A 359 -15.55 6.02 22.72
CA CYS A 359 -16.34 5.09 21.91
C CYS A 359 -16.98 5.83 20.72
N ILE A 360 -16.82 5.29 19.50
CA ILE A 360 -17.39 5.83 18.25
C ILE A 360 -18.11 4.69 17.51
N GLU A 361 -19.44 4.60 17.52
CA GLU A 361 -20.37 5.39 18.35
C GLU A 361 -21.06 4.47 19.37
N GLU A 362 -21.41 5.02 20.54
CA GLU A 362 -22.00 4.24 21.64
C GLU A 362 -23.35 3.62 21.26
N GLU A 363 -24.18 4.34 20.49
CA GLU A 363 -25.48 3.84 20.03
C GLU A 363 -25.32 2.66 19.08
N GLU A 364 -24.32 2.72 18.19
CA GLU A 364 -23.99 1.63 17.27
C GLU A 364 -23.46 0.41 18.05
N LEU A 365 -22.67 0.61 19.11
CA LEU A 365 -22.21 -0.46 19.99
C LEU A 365 -23.39 -1.12 20.71
N GLN A 366 -24.33 -0.32 21.23
CA GLN A 366 -25.52 -0.86 21.88
C GLN A 366 -26.37 -1.68 20.90
N GLN A 367 -26.51 -1.22 19.65
CA GLN A 367 -27.20 -1.96 18.60
C GLN A 367 -26.47 -3.27 18.26
N LEU A 368 -25.16 -3.22 18.06
CA LEU A 368 -24.32 -4.40 17.81
C LEU A 368 -24.50 -5.47 18.90
N LEU A 369 -24.52 -5.07 20.18
CA LEU A 369 -24.68 -6.01 21.31
C LEU A 369 -26.09 -6.62 21.39
N ARG A 370 -27.11 -5.95 20.83
CA ARG A 370 -28.46 -6.53 20.69
C ARG A 370 -28.50 -7.58 19.60
N ASP A 371 -27.86 -7.30 18.48
CA ASP A 371 -28.03 -8.05 17.23
C ASP A 371 -27.03 -9.21 17.08
N LYS A 372 -25.81 -9.04 17.62
CA LYS A 372 -24.72 -10.01 17.50
C LYS A 372 -24.34 -10.54 18.90
N PRO A 373 -24.66 -11.81 19.23
CA PRO A 373 -24.31 -12.40 20.51
C PRO A 373 -22.80 -12.38 20.80
N ASN A 374 -21.99 -12.67 19.77
CA ASN A 374 -20.53 -12.76 19.87
C ASN A 374 -19.83 -11.79 18.90
N PRO A 375 -19.76 -10.47 19.21
CA PRO A 375 -18.99 -9.53 18.41
C PRO A 375 -17.51 -9.86 18.41
N ILE A 376 -16.83 -9.57 17.30
CA ILE A 376 -15.39 -9.75 17.09
C ILE A 376 -14.70 -8.44 17.41
N CYS A 377 -13.89 -8.46 18.46
CA CYS A 377 -12.96 -7.40 18.79
C CYS A 377 -11.57 -7.72 18.24
N TYR A 378 -10.76 -6.72 17.91
CA TYR A 378 -9.34 -6.94 17.66
C TYR A 378 -8.44 -5.85 18.23
N ASP A 379 -7.18 -6.22 18.49
CA ASP A 379 -6.07 -5.31 18.70
C ASP A 379 -4.80 -5.85 18.02
N GLY A 380 -3.99 -4.95 17.47
CA GLY A 380 -2.78 -5.27 16.72
C GLY A 380 -1.51 -4.81 17.41
N PHE A 381 -0.48 -5.65 17.39
CA PHE A 381 0.79 -5.39 18.07
C PHE A 381 1.98 -5.60 17.16
N GLU A 382 2.79 -4.55 16.96
CA GLU A 382 4.11 -4.67 16.33
C GLU A 382 5.09 -5.39 17.28
N PRO A 383 5.62 -6.58 16.90
CA PRO A 383 6.66 -7.24 17.68
C PRO A 383 8.00 -6.49 17.54
N SER A 384 8.25 -5.58 18.48
CA SER A 384 9.26 -4.52 18.35
C SER A 384 10.33 -4.52 19.44
N GLY A 385 10.30 -5.49 20.35
CA GLY A 385 11.23 -5.64 21.47
C GLY A 385 10.50 -6.09 22.73
N ARG A 386 11.09 -5.79 23.90
CA ARG A 386 10.49 -6.08 25.22
C ARG A 386 9.07 -5.51 25.32
N MET A 387 8.18 -6.24 25.97
CA MET A 387 6.79 -5.84 26.17
C MET A 387 6.69 -4.98 27.43
N HIS A 388 6.05 -3.80 27.34
CA HIS A 388 5.79 -2.97 28.51
C HIS A 388 4.43 -3.29 29.15
N ILE A 389 4.21 -2.84 30.38
CA ILE A 389 3.07 -3.25 31.21
C ILE A 389 1.68 -2.94 30.61
N ALA A 390 1.54 -1.85 29.86
CA ALA A 390 0.28 -1.57 29.16
C ALA A 390 -0.02 -2.59 28.05
N GLN A 391 1.00 -3.08 27.33
CA GLN A 391 0.84 -4.14 26.32
C GLN A 391 0.56 -5.50 26.95
N GLY A 392 1.11 -5.78 28.15
CA GLY A 392 0.87 -7.03 28.87
C GLY A 392 -0.38 -6.97 29.75
N VAL A 393 -0.22 -6.46 30.96
CA VAL A 393 -1.26 -6.41 32.00
C VAL A 393 -2.49 -5.62 31.56
N GLY A 394 -2.28 -4.39 31.06
CA GLY A 394 -3.39 -3.53 30.63
C GLY A 394 -4.24 -4.19 29.55
N LYS A 395 -3.58 -4.84 28.58
CA LYS A 395 -4.28 -5.57 27.52
C LYS A 395 -4.99 -6.82 28.04
N ALA A 396 -4.36 -7.62 28.90
CA ALA A 396 -4.99 -8.79 29.50
C ALA A 396 -6.27 -8.43 30.27
N LEU A 397 -6.24 -7.33 31.04
CA LEU A 397 -7.42 -6.81 31.74
C LEU A 397 -8.57 -6.44 30.77
N ASN A 398 -8.25 -5.71 29.71
CA ASN A 398 -9.24 -5.29 28.70
C ASN A 398 -9.82 -6.49 27.95
N ILE A 399 -8.98 -7.43 27.54
CA ILE A 399 -9.40 -8.66 26.83
C ILE A 399 -10.29 -9.52 27.72
N ASN A 400 -9.92 -9.72 28.99
CA ASN A 400 -10.73 -10.48 29.93
C ASN A 400 -12.08 -9.79 30.21
N LYS A 401 -12.17 -8.45 30.17
CA LYS A 401 -13.45 -7.73 30.19
C LYS A 401 -14.27 -7.98 28.92
N MET A 402 -13.66 -7.92 27.75
CA MET A 402 -14.35 -8.19 26.47
C MET A 402 -14.93 -9.60 26.40
N ILE A 403 -14.15 -10.62 26.78
CA ILE A 403 -14.60 -12.02 26.77
C ILE A 403 -15.73 -12.24 27.77
N ARG A 404 -15.65 -11.65 28.96
CA ARG A 404 -16.76 -11.67 29.94
C ARG A 404 -18.02 -10.98 29.42
N SER A 405 -17.86 -9.96 28.57
CA SER A 405 -18.94 -9.32 27.82
C SER A 405 -19.37 -10.12 26.58
N GLY A 406 -18.97 -11.38 26.42
CA GLY A 406 -19.38 -12.26 25.33
C GLY A 406 -18.75 -11.92 23.98
N CYS A 407 -17.66 -11.16 23.93
CA CYS A 407 -16.93 -10.91 22.68
C CYS A 407 -15.94 -12.05 22.39
N ARG A 408 -15.66 -12.28 21.11
CA ARG A 408 -14.46 -13.00 20.66
C ARG A 408 -13.37 -11.98 20.38
N VAL A 409 -12.12 -12.31 20.66
CA VAL A 409 -11.01 -11.37 20.51
C VAL A 409 -9.96 -11.95 19.58
N LYS A 410 -9.56 -11.18 18.56
CA LYS A 410 -8.41 -11.49 17.71
C LYS A 410 -7.23 -10.63 18.16
N ILE A 411 -6.12 -11.25 18.52
CA ILE A 411 -4.84 -10.57 18.73
C ILE A 411 -4.02 -10.71 17.45
N TRP A 412 -3.82 -9.58 16.78
CA TRP A 412 -3.09 -9.50 15.52
C TRP A 412 -1.60 -9.26 15.77
N ILE A 413 -0.81 -10.30 15.58
CA ILE A 413 0.66 -10.24 15.65
C ILE A 413 1.15 -9.64 14.33
N ALA A 414 1.37 -8.33 14.35
CA ALA A 414 1.60 -7.50 13.18
C ALA A 414 3.08 -7.56 12.74
N ASP A 415 3.55 -8.75 12.34
CA ASP A 415 4.95 -9.01 12.01
C ASP A 415 5.42 -8.33 10.72
N TRP A 416 4.64 -8.41 9.63
CA TRP A 416 4.89 -7.61 8.43
C TRP A 416 4.86 -6.11 8.70
N PHE A 417 3.95 -5.65 9.55
CA PHE A 417 3.86 -4.24 9.94
C PHE A 417 5.10 -3.77 10.69
N ALA A 418 5.58 -4.56 11.67
CA ALA A 418 6.83 -4.28 12.37
C ALA A 418 8.04 -4.24 11.41
N MET A 419 8.07 -5.13 10.41
CA MET A 419 9.09 -5.13 9.36
C MET A 419 9.02 -3.84 8.53
N LEU A 420 7.83 -3.44 8.07
CA LEU A 420 7.60 -2.22 7.29
C LEU A 420 7.96 -0.94 8.08
N ASN A 421 7.76 -0.95 9.40
CA ASN A 421 8.18 0.14 10.29
C ASN A 421 9.64 0.01 10.77
N LYS A 422 10.44 -0.86 10.14
CA LYS A 422 11.88 -1.06 10.36
C LYS A 422 12.23 -1.45 11.80
N LYS A 423 11.32 -2.13 12.50
CA LYS A 423 11.60 -2.64 13.84
C LYS A 423 12.64 -3.76 13.76
N ILE A 424 13.58 -3.78 14.70
CA ILE A 424 14.60 -4.83 14.81
C ILE A 424 15.36 -5.03 13.48
N GLY A 425 15.66 -3.92 12.79
CA GLY A 425 16.37 -3.93 11.51
C GLY A 425 15.56 -4.52 10.33
N ALA A 426 14.22 -4.59 10.45
CA ALA A 426 13.33 -5.26 9.49
C ALA A 426 13.60 -6.78 9.34
N ASP A 427 14.18 -7.41 10.37
CA ASP A 427 14.45 -8.86 10.37
C ASP A 427 13.20 -9.63 10.82
N LEU A 428 12.48 -10.20 9.85
CA LEU A 428 11.21 -10.90 10.09
C LEU A 428 11.35 -12.07 11.07
N ASN A 429 12.47 -12.81 11.03
CA ASN A 429 12.70 -13.94 11.94
C ASN A 429 12.82 -13.47 13.40
N LYS A 430 13.52 -12.36 13.63
CA LYS A 430 13.63 -11.75 14.96
C LYS A 430 12.30 -11.16 15.42
N ILE A 431 11.58 -10.49 14.52
CA ILE A 431 10.25 -9.96 14.79
C ILE A 431 9.31 -11.11 15.21
N GLN A 432 9.28 -12.22 14.48
CA GLN A 432 8.46 -13.37 14.82
C GLN A 432 8.88 -14.03 16.15
N THR A 433 10.17 -14.00 16.46
CA THR A 433 10.66 -14.45 17.77
C THR A 433 10.12 -13.57 18.90
N VAL A 434 10.10 -12.24 18.72
CA VAL A 434 9.46 -11.33 19.66
C VAL A 434 7.95 -11.59 19.76
N GLY A 435 7.26 -11.84 18.65
CA GLY A 435 5.83 -12.14 18.66
C GLY A 435 5.49 -13.38 19.50
N ARG A 436 6.30 -14.45 19.40
CA ARG A 436 6.16 -15.64 20.25
C ARG A 436 6.39 -15.32 21.73
N TYR A 437 7.43 -14.53 22.04
CA TYR A 437 7.68 -14.05 23.40
C TYR A 437 6.50 -13.23 23.96
N MET A 438 5.85 -12.40 23.13
CA MET A 438 4.67 -11.64 23.54
C MET A 438 3.48 -12.54 23.88
N ILE A 439 3.23 -13.58 23.06
CA ILE A 439 2.19 -14.59 23.31
C ILE A 439 2.41 -15.31 24.64
N GLU A 440 3.65 -15.71 24.94
CA GLU A 440 3.98 -16.38 26.19
C GLU A 440 3.73 -15.49 27.43
N ILE A 441 3.97 -14.17 27.33
CA ILE A 441 3.63 -13.24 28.41
C ILE A 441 2.12 -13.20 28.67
N TRP A 442 1.32 -13.07 27.62
CA TRP A 442 -0.14 -12.99 27.79
C TRP A 442 -0.72 -14.26 28.39
N LYS A 443 -0.22 -15.43 27.98
CA LYS A 443 -0.59 -16.71 28.60
C LYS A 443 -0.20 -16.76 30.08
N ALA A 444 1.04 -16.36 30.41
CA ALA A 444 1.53 -16.37 31.79
C ALA A 444 0.78 -15.41 32.72
N LEU A 445 0.25 -14.30 32.19
CA LEU A 445 -0.60 -13.36 32.93
C LEU A 445 -2.01 -13.90 33.25
N GLY A 446 -2.40 -15.06 32.70
CA GLY A 446 -3.76 -15.56 32.84
C GLY A 446 -4.77 -14.82 31.96
N MET A 447 -4.33 -14.34 30.78
CA MET A 447 -5.29 -13.95 29.74
C MET A 447 -6.17 -15.15 29.41
N ASN A 448 -7.49 -14.96 29.36
CA ASN A 448 -8.42 -16.02 29.00
C ASN A 448 -8.24 -16.36 27.51
N THR A 449 -7.57 -17.47 27.22
CA THR A 449 -7.24 -17.88 25.86
C THR A 449 -8.39 -18.58 25.12
N ASP A 450 -9.42 -19.05 25.82
CA ASP A 450 -10.58 -19.72 25.19
C ASP A 450 -11.38 -18.78 24.29
N GLY A 451 -11.36 -17.47 24.58
CA GLY A 451 -12.01 -16.42 23.79
C GLY A 451 -11.08 -15.64 22.87
N VAL A 452 -9.80 -16.05 22.76
CA VAL A 452 -8.74 -15.32 22.04
C VAL A 452 -8.19 -16.15 20.89
N GLU A 453 -8.07 -15.53 19.73
CA GLU A 453 -7.35 -16.07 18.58
C GLU A 453 -6.08 -15.24 18.34
N PHE A 454 -4.90 -15.89 18.38
CA PHE A 454 -3.64 -15.25 18.01
C PHE A 454 -3.39 -15.48 16.52
N LEU A 455 -3.38 -14.40 15.75
CA LEU A 455 -3.25 -14.44 14.30
C LEU A 455 -1.98 -13.70 13.88
N TRP A 456 -1.19 -14.31 12.99
CA TRP A 456 0.02 -13.70 12.44
C TRP A 456 -0.30 -12.99 11.13
N ALA A 457 0.08 -11.71 11.02
CA ALA A 457 -0.26 -10.92 9.84
C ALA A 457 0.29 -11.55 8.56
N SER A 458 1.57 -11.93 8.56
CA SER A 458 2.17 -12.61 7.42
C SER A 458 1.46 -13.91 7.05
N GLU A 459 1.06 -14.73 8.02
CA GLU A 459 0.41 -16.02 7.75
C GLU A 459 -0.99 -15.84 7.18
N GLU A 460 -1.84 -15.05 7.85
CA GLU A 460 -3.24 -14.87 7.44
C GLU A 460 -3.36 -14.12 6.12
N ILE A 461 -2.51 -13.11 5.89
CA ILE A 461 -2.50 -12.40 4.61
C ILE A 461 -2.07 -13.36 3.49
N ASN A 462 -1.05 -14.20 3.69
CA ASN A 462 -0.63 -15.14 2.65
C ASN A 462 -1.70 -16.21 2.34
N LYS A 463 -2.51 -16.63 3.31
CA LYS A 463 -3.62 -17.57 3.08
C LYS A 463 -4.67 -17.03 2.11
N GLN A 464 -4.92 -15.71 2.12
CA GLN A 464 -5.96 -15.05 1.33
C GLN A 464 -5.41 -13.80 0.61
N ILE A 465 -4.22 -13.96 0.03
CA ILE A 465 -3.41 -12.84 -0.46
C ILE A 465 -4.12 -12.00 -1.53
N ASN A 466 -4.87 -12.63 -2.42
CA ASN A 466 -5.61 -11.94 -3.48
C ASN A 466 -6.74 -11.07 -2.92
N GLU A 467 -7.47 -11.58 -1.95
CA GLU A 467 -8.54 -10.81 -1.27
C GLU A 467 -7.95 -9.62 -0.54
N TYR A 468 -6.90 -9.86 0.27
CA TYR A 468 -6.28 -8.83 1.08
C TYR A 468 -5.75 -7.67 0.24
N TRP A 469 -4.96 -7.96 -0.79
CA TRP A 469 -4.36 -6.89 -1.60
C TRP A 469 -5.35 -6.20 -2.53
N SER A 470 -6.39 -6.90 -2.99
CA SER A 470 -7.51 -6.26 -3.70
C SER A 470 -8.19 -5.22 -2.80
N LEU A 471 -8.40 -5.54 -1.52
CA LEU A 471 -8.95 -4.62 -0.54
C LEU A 471 -8.01 -3.44 -0.27
N VAL A 472 -6.70 -3.68 -0.10
CA VAL A 472 -5.70 -2.61 0.07
C VAL A 472 -5.71 -1.65 -1.13
N MET A 473 -5.71 -2.18 -2.36
CA MET A 473 -5.79 -1.38 -3.58
C MET A 473 -7.09 -0.58 -3.66
N ASP A 474 -8.22 -1.17 -3.25
CA ASP A 474 -9.52 -0.49 -3.28
C ASP A 474 -9.57 0.69 -2.30
N ILE A 475 -9.08 0.49 -1.08
CA ILE A 475 -8.92 1.56 -0.08
C ILE A 475 -8.01 2.65 -0.64
N ALA A 476 -6.89 2.27 -1.26
CA ALA A 476 -5.91 3.21 -1.79
C ALA A 476 -6.49 4.11 -2.91
N GLN A 477 -7.30 3.55 -3.81
CA GLN A 477 -7.94 4.32 -4.89
C GLN A 477 -8.93 5.36 -4.37
N LYS A 478 -9.63 5.02 -3.29
CA LYS A 478 -10.71 5.81 -2.70
C LYS A 478 -10.24 6.86 -1.69
N ARG A 479 -8.91 6.95 -1.44
CA ARG A 479 -8.33 7.88 -0.46
C ARG A 479 -7.20 8.70 -1.05
N SER A 480 -7.10 9.97 -0.61
CA SER A 480 -5.96 10.81 -0.99
C SER A 480 -4.70 10.39 -0.25
N LEU A 481 -3.55 10.54 -0.89
CA LEU A 481 -2.24 10.28 -0.29
C LEU A 481 -2.08 11.10 1.01
N ASN A 482 -2.48 12.37 0.99
CA ASN A 482 -2.45 13.25 2.16
C ASN A 482 -3.26 12.70 3.35
N ARG A 483 -4.42 12.08 3.09
CA ARG A 483 -5.23 11.45 4.15
C ARG A 483 -4.51 10.26 4.79
N ILE A 484 -3.75 9.50 4.00
CA ILE A 484 -2.95 8.36 4.47
C ILE A 484 -1.71 8.82 5.24
N VAL A 485 -1.01 9.86 4.76
CA VAL A 485 0.14 10.47 5.46
C VAL A 485 -0.25 10.91 6.88
N ARG A 486 -1.44 11.51 7.06
CA ARG A 486 -1.96 11.88 8.39
C ARG A 486 -2.13 10.72 9.35
N CYS A 487 -2.29 9.49 8.86
CA CYS A 487 -2.36 8.27 9.68
C CYS A 487 -0.98 7.75 10.11
N CYS A 488 0.14 8.29 9.65
CA CYS A 488 1.47 7.78 9.99
C CYS A 488 1.78 7.81 11.51
N GLN A 489 1.02 8.60 12.29
CA GLN A 489 1.10 8.62 13.75
C GLN A 489 0.80 7.27 14.41
N ILE A 490 0.00 6.40 13.78
CA ILE A 490 -0.35 5.08 14.32
C ILE A 490 0.88 4.17 14.50
N MET A 491 1.93 4.40 13.73
CA MET A 491 3.20 3.66 13.79
C MET A 491 4.30 4.46 14.51
N GLY A 492 3.93 5.53 15.24
CA GLY A 492 4.84 6.38 15.99
C GLY A 492 5.70 7.31 15.12
N ARG A 493 5.21 7.69 13.95
CA ARG A 493 5.89 8.59 13.01
C ARG A 493 5.14 9.91 12.85
N SER A 494 5.85 10.96 12.51
CA SER A 494 5.27 12.26 12.17
C SER A 494 5.25 12.50 10.66
N GLU A 495 4.39 13.40 10.19
CA GLU A 495 4.35 13.82 8.78
C GLU A 495 5.63 14.57 8.35
N LYS A 496 6.46 14.99 9.32
CA LYS A 496 7.74 15.67 9.08
C LYS A 496 8.91 14.69 9.00
N ASP A 497 8.70 13.42 9.35
CA ASP A 497 9.75 12.42 9.30
C ASP A 497 10.06 12.07 7.84
N ALA A 498 11.30 11.68 7.56
CA ALA A 498 11.65 11.08 6.27
C ALA A 498 11.06 9.66 6.20
N LEU A 499 9.90 9.54 5.55
CA LEU A 499 9.15 8.29 5.45
C LEU A 499 9.61 7.46 4.24
N SER A 500 9.66 6.15 4.42
CA SER A 500 9.71 5.20 3.31
C SER A 500 8.33 5.01 2.69
N ALA A 501 8.26 4.59 1.43
CA ALA A 501 7.00 4.33 0.76
C ALA A 501 6.22 3.18 1.44
N ALA A 502 6.92 2.21 2.03
CA ALA A 502 6.33 1.15 2.86
C ALA A 502 5.50 1.71 4.04
N GLN A 503 5.92 2.85 4.60
CA GLN A 503 5.22 3.52 5.69
C GLN A 503 3.95 4.26 5.24
N ILE A 504 3.75 4.44 3.93
CA ILE A 504 2.46 4.87 3.35
C ILE A 504 1.55 3.67 3.10
N LEU A 505 2.12 2.51 2.74
CA LEU A 505 1.34 1.27 2.60
C LEU A 505 0.83 0.77 3.96
N TYR A 506 1.57 1.00 5.04
CA TYR A 506 1.22 0.54 6.38
C TYR A 506 -0.21 0.96 6.81
N PRO A 507 -0.62 2.25 6.80
CA PRO A 507 -1.99 2.59 7.19
C PRO A 507 -3.08 2.05 6.25
N LEU A 508 -2.76 1.81 4.97
CA LEU A 508 -3.70 1.17 4.04
C LEU A 508 -3.92 -0.29 4.44
N MET A 509 -2.84 -1.01 4.74
CA MET A 509 -2.86 -2.39 5.22
C MET A 509 -3.61 -2.49 6.55
N GLN A 510 -3.34 -1.62 7.53
CA GLN A 510 -4.04 -1.67 8.81
C GLN A 510 -5.53 -1.33 8.68
N CYS A 511 -5.90 -0.47 7.73
CA CYS A 511 -7.31 -0.23 7.39
C CYS A 511 -7.95 -1.48 6.76
N ALA A 512 -7.22 -2.19 5.89
CA ALA A 512 -7.68 -3.43 5.28
C ALA A 512 -7.88 -4.54 6.33
N ASP A 513 -7.01 -4.65 7.33
CA ASP A 513 -7.10 -5.63 8.42
C ASP A 513 -8.47 -5.61 9.10
N ILE A 514 -9.07 -4.43 9.30
CA ILE A 514 -10.37 -4.28 9.96
C ILE A 514 -11.47 -5.03 9.22
N PHE A 515 -11.46 -5.01 7.89
CA PHE A 515 -12.46 -5.71 7.08
C PHE A 515 -12.08 -7.16 6.85
N PHE A 516 -10.80 -7.42 6.59
CA PHE A 516 -10.25 -8.75 6.36
C PHE A 516 -10.44 -9.67 7.57
N LEU A 517 -10.30 -9.15 8.79
CA LEU A 517 -10.52 -9.88 10.03
C LEU A 517 -11.99 -9.86 10.49
N GLU A 518 -12.89 -9.27 9.70
CA GLU A 518 -14.32 -9.13 10.01
C GLU A 518 -14.58 -8.49 11.39
N VAL A 519 -13.82 -7.44 11.70
CA VAL A 519 -13.86 -6.77 13.01
C VAL A 519 -15.17 -6.00 13.17
N ASP A 520 -15.86 -6.22 14.30
CA ASP A 520 -16.97 -5.37 14.71
C ASP A 520 -16.50 -4.24 15.66
N ILE A 521 -15.49 -4.51 16.50
CA ILE A 521 -14.97 -3.56 17.50
C ILE A 521 -13.43 -3.44 17.39
N CYS A 522 -12.95 -2.28 16.94
CA CYS A 522 -11.53 -1.92 16.98
C CYS A 522 -11.14 -1.50 18.41
N GLN A 523 -10.54 -2.41 19.19
CA GLN A 523 -10.15 -2.17 20.59
C GLN A 523 -8.66 -1.84 20.70
N MET A 524 -8.27 -0.69 20.16
CA MET A 524 -6.87 -0.25 20.11
C MET A 524 -6.62 1.00 20.97
N GLY A 525 -5.38 1.46 21.08
CA GLY A 525 -5.06 2.67 21.86
C GLY A 525 -5.58 3.94 21.18
N MET A 526 -5.73 5.03 21.94
CA MET A 526 -6.10 6.35 21.38
C MET A 526 -5.19 6.80 20.23
N ASP A 527 -3.93 6.36 20.22
CA ASP A 527 -2.97 6.64 19.15
C ASP A 527 -3.29 5.95 17.82
N GLN A 528 -4.13 4.91 17.82
CA GLN A 528 -4.60 4.22 16.62
C GLN A 528 -5.88 4.83 16.03
N ARG A 529 -6.51 5.81 16.70
CA ARG A 529 -7.81 6.39 16.32
C ARG A 529 -7.91 6.82 14.85
N LYS A 530 -6.84 7.38 14.28
CA LYS A 530 -6.85 7.93 12.91
C LYS A 530 -7.10 6.89 11.82
N VAL A 531 -6.56 5.67 11.96
CA VAL A 531 -6.78 4.57 11.01
C VAL A 531 -8.14 3.90 11.22
N ASN A 532 -8.61 3.85 12.47
CA ASN A 532 -9.97 3.41 12.76
C ASN A 532 -11.03 4.33 12.13
N MET A 533 -10.81 5.65 12.21
CA MET A 533 -11.65 6.62 11.49
C MET A 533 -11.54 6.47 9.97
N LEU A 534 -10.35 6.15 9.44
CA LEU A 534 -10.17 5.87 8.01
C LEU A 534 -11.05 4.71 7.55
N ALA A 535 -11.19 3.66 8.36
CA ALA A 535 -12.06 2.53 8.07
C ALA A 535 -13.55 2.92 8.09
N ARG A 536 -13.98 3.75 9.06
CA ARG A 536 -15.36 4.28 9.07
C ARG A 536 -15.64 5.17 7.85
N GLU A 537 -14.74 6.08 7.52
CA GLU A 537 -14.83 6.88 6.30
C GLU A 537 -14.94 5.97 5.07
N TYR A 538 -14.13 4.91 5.00
CA TYR A 538 -14.15 3.97 3.88
C TYR A 538 -15.50 3.28 3.72
N CYS A 539 -16.15 2.88 4.82
CA CYS A 539 -17.52 2.36 4.80
C CYS A 539 -18.51 3.32 4.13
N GLU A 540 -18.36 4.64 4.32
CA GLU A 540 -19.22 5.65 3.69
C GLU A 540 -19.08 5.64 2.17
N VAL A 541 -17.84 5.51 1.67
CA VAL A 541 -17.57 5.50 0.23
C VAL A 541 -18.11 4.24 -0.43
N ILE A 542 -17.95 3.08 0.21
CA ILE A 542 -18.47 1.80 -0.30
C ILE A 542 -19.95 1.56 0.07
N ARG A 543 -20.59 2.52 0.75
CA ARG A 543 -21.98 2.45 1.22
C ARG A 543 -22.27 1.21 2.07
N ARG A 544 -21.31 0.83 2.92
CA ARG A 544 -21.46 -0.24 3.91
C ARG A 544 -22.07 0.32 5.18
N ASN A 545 -23.24 -0.22 5.57
CA ASN A 545 -23.96 0.22 6.77
C ASN A 545 -23.31 -0.28 8.06
N ASN A 546 -22.77 -1.50 8.09
CA ASN A 546 -22.10 -2.04 9.26
C ASN A 546 -20.67 -1.49 9.36
N ARG A 547 -20.52 -0.38 10.09
CA ARG A 547 -19.25 0.28 10.38
C ARG A 547 -18.62 -0.32 11.64
N PRO A 548 -17.29 -0.43 11.70
CA PRO A 548 -16.63 -0.87 12.92
C PRO A 548 -16.84 0.15 14.05
N ILE A 549 -17.13 -0.36 15.25
CA ILE A 549 -17.10 0.42 16.49
C ILE A 549 -15.65 0.68 16.84
N ILE A 550 -15.32 1.92 17.18
CA ILE A 550 -13.99 2.28 17.69
C ILE A 550 -14.10 2.37 19.20
N LEU A 551 -13.38 1.52 19.93
CA LEU A 551 -13.35 1.51 21.39
C LEU A 551 -11.91 1.73 21.85
N SER A 552 -11.50 3.00 21.83
CA SER A 552 -10.11 3.41 22.05
C SER A 552 -9.79 3.44 23.54
N HIS A 553 -8.76 2.72 23.99
CA HIS A 553 -8.37 2.69 25.41
C HIS A 553 -7.34 3.76 25.78
N HIS A 554 -7.30 4.08 27.07
CA HIS A 554 -6.39 5.06 27.66
C HIS A 554 -4.91 4.72 27.46
N MET A 555 -4.11 5.75 27.14
CA MET A 555 -2.66 5.63 26.97
C MET A 555 -1.96 5.75 28.32
N LEU A 556 -1.47 4.63 28.86
CA LEU A 556 -0.78 4.65 30.14
C LEU A 556 0.53 5.47 30.04
N PRO A 557 0.76 6.44 30.96
CA PRO A 557 1.89 7.37 30.85
C PRO A 557 3.23 6.70 31.20
N GLY A 558 4.31 7.35 30.77
CA GLY A 558 5.66 7.04 31.24
C GLY A 558 5.89 7.61 32.64
N PHE A 559 6.89 7.08 33.36
CA PHE A 559 7.16 7.52 34.72
C PHE A 559 7.83 8.89 34.85
N LYS A 560 8.30 9.52 33.77
CA LYS A 560 8.89 10.86 33.84
C LYS A 560 7.85 11.94 33.65
N GLU A 561 8.10 13.12 34.21
CA GLU A 561 7.21 14.28 34.07
C GLU A 561 6.93 14.60 32.59
N GLY A 562 5.66 14.86 32.28
CA GLY A 562 5.22 15.22 30.92
C GLY A 562 5.17 14.07 29.91
N GLN A 563 5.54 12.84 30.28
CA GLN A 563 5.47 11.69 29.38
C GLN A 563 4.05 11.09 29.34
N GLN A 564 3.21 11.62 28.46
CA GLN A 564 1.82 11.15 28.27
C GLN A 564 1.70 9.70 27.78
N LYS A 565 2.78 9.08 27.30
CA LYS A 565 2.80 7.69 26.82
C LYS A 565 4.14 7.03 27.17
N MET A 566 4.10 5.79 27.66
CA MET A 566 5.32 4.99 27.80
C MET A 566 6.07 4.83 26.48
N SER A 567 7.39 4.96 26.53
CA SER A 567 8.25 4.71 25.37
C SER A 567 9.20 3.55 25.61
N LYS A 568 9.33 2.67 24.61
CA LYS A 568 10.37 1.64 24.59
C LYS A 568 11.78 2.22 24.45
N SER A 569 11.91 3.47 23.97
CA SER A 569 13.21 4.13 23.78
C SER A 569 13.86 4.61 25.08
N ASP A 570 13.08 4.74 26.15
CA ASP A 570 13.55 5.19 27.45
C ASP A 570 13.23 4.10 28.50
N PRO A 571 14.13 3.12 28.69
CA PRO A 571 13.85 1.95 29.51
C PRO A 571 13.51 2.25 30.97
N SER A 572 13.93 3.40 31.52
CA SER A 572 13.57 3.80 32.88
C SER A 572 12.17 4.42 32.98
N SER A 573 11.58 4.83 31.86
CA SER A 573 10.22 5.38 31.82
C SER A 573 9.10 4.34 31.81
N ALA A 574 9.42 3.07 31.60
CA ALA A 574 8.45 2.00 31.41
C ALA A 574 8.79 0.76 32.22
N ILE A 575 7.77 0.11 32.78
CA ILE A 575 7.91 -1.23 33.37
C ILE A 575 7.76 -2.25 32.25
N PHE A 576 8.76 -3.13 32.12
CA PHE A 576 8.69 -4.29 31.24
C PHE A 576 8.16 -5.51 31.98
N MET A 577 7.50 -6.40 31.26
CA MET A 577 6.75 -7.52 31.80
C MET A 577 7.60 -8.52 32.60
N GLU A 578 8.89 -8.57 32.29
CA GLU A 578 9.88 -9.43 32.92
C GLU A 578 10.97 -8.67 33.69
N ASP A 579 10.78 -7.37 33.96
CA ASP A 579 11.62 -6.66 34.92
C ASP A 579 11.61 -7.40 36.26
N ASN A 580 12.78 -7.59 36.86
CA ASN A 580 12.89 -8.18 38.18
C ASN A 580 12.40 -7.22 39.27
N GLU A 581 12.26 -7.72 40.48
CA GLU A 581 11.71 -6.92 41.59
C GLU A 581 12.52 -5.65 41.87
N SER A 582 13.84 -5.72 41.85
CA SER A 582 14.69 -4.56 42.08
C SER A 582 14.57 -3.51 40.97
N GLU A 583 14.41 -3.92 39.72
CA GLU A 583 14.20 -3.02 38.58
C GLU A 583 12.86 -2.30 38.68
N VAL A 584 11.78 -3.01 39.03
CA VAL A 584 10.46 -2.40 39.26
C VAL A 584 10.50 -1.39 40.41
N ASN A 585 11.11 -1.78 41.54
CA ASN A 585 11.23 -0.93 42.71
C ASN A 585 12.01 0.34 42.41
N LEU A 586 13.12 0.23 41.66
CA LEU A 586 13.93 1.37 41.26
C LEU A 586 13.16 2.33 40.35
N LYS A 587 12.49 1.83 39.31
CA LYS A 587 11.74 2.66 38.35
C LYS A 587 10.60 3.41 39.03
N ILE A 588 9.86 2.76 39.94
CA ILE A 588 8.76 3.40 40.67
C ILE A 588 9.29 4.39 41.70
N LYS A 589 10.41 4.09 42.37
CA LYS A 589 11.07 5.03 43.27
C LYS A 589 11.45 6.33 42.55
N GLU A 590 11.98 6.22 41.34
CA GLU A 590 12.38 7.36 40.50
C GLU A 590 11.22 8.03 39.76
N ALA A 591 10.02 7.44 39.77
CA ALA A 591 8.87 7.98 39.05
C ALA A 591 8.46 9.38 39.54
N PHE A 592 8.01 10.21 38.62
CA PHE A 592 7.39 11.49 38.91
C PHE A 592 6.11 11.25 39.73
N CYS A 593 6.05 11.84 40.92
CA CYS A 593 4.90 11.71 41.82
C CYS A 593 4.82 12.97 42.70
N PRO A 594 4.41 14.11 42.12
CA PRO A 594 4.37 15.39 42.82
C PRO A 594 3.39 15.35 44.00
N ILE A 595 3.79 15.92 45.14
CA ILE A 595 2.97 15.94 46.37
C ILE A 595 1.64 16.65 46.14
N LYS A 596 0.52 16.07 46.58
CA LYS A 596 -0.85 16.60 46.47
C LYS A 596 -1.37 16.87 45.05
N THR A 597 -0.64 16.48 44.02
CA THR A 597 -1.05 16.68 42.62
C THR A 597 -1.48 15.34 42.02
N VAL A 598 -2.79 15.25 41.74
CA VAL A 598 -3.39 14.06 41.11
C VAL A 598 -3.24 14.10 39.59
N ASP A 599 -3.52 15.25 38.99
CA ASP A 599 -3.49 15.42 37.53
C ASP A 599 -2.08 15.20 36.96
N GLY A 600 -1.99 14.40 35.91
CA GLY A 600 -0.72 14.02 35.27
C GLY A 600 0.24 13.19 36.13
N ASN A 601 -0.21 12.61 37.25
CA ASN A 601 0.64 11.81 38.13
C ASN A 601 0.70 10.33 37.67
N PRO A 602 1.82 9.86 37.09
CA PRO A 602 1.89 8.52 36.51
C PRO A 602 1.74 7.40 37.54
N CYS A 603 2.11 7.61 38.80
CA CYS A 603 1.91 6.59 39.83
C CYS A 603 0.43 6.36 40.11
N LEU A 604 -0.36 7.43 40.18
CA LEU A 604 -1.80 7.37 40.40
C LEU A 604 -2.55 6.83 39.18
N GLU A 605 -2.08 7.12 37.97
CA GLU A 605 -2.58 6.51 36.73
C GLU A 605 -2.40 4.98 36.73
N TYR A 606 -1.26 4.47 37.20
CA TYR A 606 -1.05 3.01 37.32
C TYR A 606 -1.93 2.41 38.41
N VAL A 607 -2.13 3.10 39.53
CA VAL A 607 -3.06 2.66 40.57
C VAL A 607 -4.47 2.52 39.97
N LYS A 608 -4.96 3.55 39.26
CA LYS A 608 -6.29 3.58 38.64
C LYS A 608 -6.48 2.56 37.52
N HIS A 609 -5.53 2.44 36.60
CA HIS A 609 -5.71 1.69 35.36
C HIS A 609 -5.13 0.27 35.39
N ILE A 610 -4.26 -0.06 36.35
CA ILE A 610 -3.64 -1.38 36.49
C ILE A 610 -4.00 -2.03 37.81
N VAL A 611 -3.68 -1.39 38.94
CA VAL A 611 -3.79 -2.02 40.27
C VAL A 611 -5.24 -2.25 40.68
N PHE A 612 -6.09 -1.21 40.57
CA PHE A 612 -7.52 -1.32 40.88
C PHE A 612 -8.24 -2.35 40.00
N PRO A 613 -8.11 -2.34 38.66
CA PRO A 613 -8.74 -3.35 37.82
C PRO A 613 -8.26 -4.77 38.06
N TRP A 614 -7.02 -4.94 38.54
CA TRP A 614 -6.44 -6.26 38.83
C TRP A 614 -6.89 -6.82 40.19
N PHE A 615 -6.77 -6.04 41.26
CA PHE A 615 -7.04 -6.52 42.63
C PHE A 615 -8.42 -6.13 43.17
N GLY A 616 -9.12 -5.18 42.53
CA GLY A 616 -10.36 -4.57 43.03
C GLY A 616 -10.16 -3.60 44.20
N ARG A 617 -8.91 -3.36 44.62
CA ARG A 617 -8.54 -2.49 45.74
C ARG A 617 -7.09 -2.03 45.63
N PHE A 618 -6.71 -1.02 46.41
CA PHE A 618 -5.33 -0.60 46.59
C PHE A 618 -4.95 -0.65 48.08
N GLU A 619 -3.97 -1.48 48.43
CA GLU A 619 -3.49 -1.67 49.81
C GLU A 619 -2.24 -0.81 50.03
N VAL A 620 -2.30 0.12 51.00
CA VAL A 620 -1.16 0.93 51.43
C VAL A 620 -0.77 0.48 52.83
N LEU A 621 0.44 -0.08 52.96
CA LEU A 621 1.02 -0.46 54.23
C LEU A 621 1.99 0.63 54.70
N ARG A 622 1.77 1.16 55.90
CA ARG A 622 2.56 2.23 56.49
C ARG A 622 2.48 2.18 58.01
N GLU A 623 3.49 2.73 58.66
CA GLU A 623 3.58 2.82 60.12
C GLU A 623 2.42 3.63 60.71
N GLU A 624 2.07 3.39 61.97
CA GLU A 624 1.01 4.11 62.69
C GLU A 624 1.22 5.63 62.67
N ASP A 625 2.47 6.08 62.83
CA ASP A 625 2.84 7.51 62.79
C ASP A 625 2.56 8.17 61.42
N ASN A 626 2.49 7.37 60.35
CA ASN A 626 2.15 7.83 59.00
C ASN A 626 0.66 7.59 58.66
N GLY A 627 -0.17 7.28 59.66
CA GLY A 627 -1.62 7.10 59.50
C GLY A 627 -2.05 5.65 59.28
N GLY A 628 -1.20 4.67 59.58
CA GLY A 628 -1.50 3.24 59.64
C GLY A 628 -1.90 2.60 58.31
N ASN A 629 -1.98 1.27 58.29
CA ASN A 629 -2.37 0.51 57.11
C ASN A 629 -3.78 0.91 56.64
N LYS A 630 -3.95 1.15 55.33
CA LYS A 630 -5.25 1.50 54.74
C LYS A 630 -5.51 0.72 53.46
N ASN A 631 -6.73 0.22 53.33
CA ASN A 631 -7.24 -0.41 52.10
C ASN A 631 -8.24 0.52 51.43
N TYR A 632 -7.92 0.96 50.22
CA TYR A 632 -8.80 1.77 49.38
C TYR A 632 -9.62 0.85 48.47
N ASN A 633 -10.95 0.95 48.54
CA ASN A 633 -11.84 0.14 47.70
C ASN A 633 -12.34 0.90 46.48
N LYS A 634 -12.08 2.20 46.43
CA LYS A 634 -12.41 3.09 45.32
C LYS A 634 -11.23 3.99 45.00
N VAL A 635 -11.03 4.31 43.72
CA VAL A 635 -9.89 5.13 43.29
C VAL A 635 -10.05 6.58 43.75
N GLU A 636 -11.29 7.05 43.87
CA GLU A 636 -11.64 8.38 44.35
C GLU A 636 -11.12 8.61 45.78
N GLU A 637 -11.19 7.60 46.64
CA GLU A 637 -10.67 7.64 48.01
C GLU A 637 -9.14 7.84 48.03
N VAL A 638 -8.41 7.26 47.06
CA VAL A 638 -6.97 7.46 46.91
C VAL A 638 -6.69 8.90 46.50
N PHE A 639 -7.46 9.45 45.56
CA PHE A 639 -7.26 10.80 45.04
C PHE A 639 -7.59 11.87 46.09
N GLU A 640 -8.62 11.68 46.89
CA GLU A 640 -8.98 12.55 48.01
C GLU A 640 -7.88 12.57 49.09
N ASP A 641 -7.42 11.39 49.53
CA ASP A 641 -6.34 11.30 50.52
C ASP A 641 -5.00 11.85 49.98
N TYR A 642 -4.71 11.64 48.70
CA TYR A 642 -3.48 12.13 48.08
C TYR A 642 -3.49 13.67 47.95
N SER A 643 -4.59 14.23 47.44
CA SER A 643 -4.75 15.68 47.24
C SER A 643 -4.82 16.47 48.56
N SER A 644 -5.44 15.90 49.60
CA SER A 644 -5.42 16.48 50.95
C SER A 644 -4.03 16.41 51.61
N GLY A 645 -3.21 15.44 51.22
CA GLY A 645 -1.90 15.16 51.80
C GLY A 645 -1.92 14.14 52.94
N THR A 646 -3.07 13.50 53.18
CA THR A 646 -3.20 12.35 54.10
C THR A 646 -2.41 11.13 53.62
N LEU A 647 -2.22 10.99 52.30
CA LEU A 647 -1.42 9.94 51.69
C LEU A 647 -0.15 10.54 51.05
N HIS A 648 1.02 10.11 51.52
CA HIS A 648 2.30 10.64 51.06
C HIS A 648 2.76 9.94 49.76
N PRO A 649 3.46 10.64 48.84
CA PRO A 649 3.98 10.03 47.60
C PRO A 649 4.84 8.77 47.81
N ASP A 650 5.65 8.74 48.86
CA ASP A 650 6.51 7.57 49.13
C ASP A 650 5.70 6.33 49.55
N ASP A 651 4.59 6.52 50.25
CA ASP A 651 3.66 5.43 50.60
C ASP A 651 2.98 4.89 49.33
N VAL A 652 2.54 5.78 48.44
CA VAL A 652 1.95 5.42 47.14
C VAL A 652 2.94 4.62 46.31
N LYS A 653 4.19 5.10 46.18
CA LYS A 653 5.24 4.43 45.42
C LYS A 653 5.56 3.06 45.97
N SER A 654 5.67 2.93 47.29
CA SER A 654 5.98 1.66 47.95
C SER A 654 4.86 0.64 47.76
N ALA A 655 3.61 1.07 47.96
CA ALA A 655 2.42 0.24 47.73
C ALA A 655 2.26 -0.16 46.26
N LEU A 656 2.48 0.78 45.32
CA LEU A 656 2.44 0.54 43.89
C LEU A 656 3.50 -0.48 43.48
N ALA A 657 4.74 -0.33 43.95
CA ALA A 657 5.81 -1.27 43.62
C ALA A 657 5.50 -2.69 44.10
N LYS A 658 5.00 -2.85 45.34
CA LYS A 658 4.54 -4.13 45.86
C LYS A 658 3.45 -4.74 44.96
N ALA A 659 2.43 -3.96 44.61
CA ALA A 659 1.32 -4.42 43.78
C ALA A 659 1.78 -4.85 42.38
N ILE A 660 2.60 -4.05 41.70
CA ILE A 660 3.11 -4.39 40.37
C ILE A 660 3.99 -5.65 40.42
N ASN A 661 4.84 -5.80 41.44
CA ASN A 661 5.64 -7.01 41.59
C ASN A 661 4.79 -8.27 41.75
N GLN A 662 3.69 -8.20 42.50
CA GLN A 662 2.75 -9.31 42.63
C GLN A 662 2.07 -9.65 41.29
N ILE A 663 1.69 -8.63 40.51
CA ILE A 663 1.08 -8.82 39.18
C ILE A 663 2.05 -9.48 38.20
N LEU A 664 3.32 -9.10 38.22
CA LEU A 664 4.34 -9.62 37.30
C LEU A 664 4.93 -10.98 37.72
N GLN A 665 4.68 -11.44 38.96
CA GLN A 665 5.26 -12.67 39.47
C GLN A 665 4.97 -13.91 38.60
N PRO A 666 3.73 -14.15 38.12
CA PRO A 666 3.45 -15.29 37.24
C PRO A 666 4.27 -15.29 35.93
N VAL A 667 4.53 -14.09 35.39
CA VAL A 667 5.36 -13.94 34.19
C VAL A 667 6.81 -14.29 34.51
N ARG A 668 7.36 -13.79 35.61
CA ARG A 668 8.73 -14.12 36.05
C ARG A 668 8.89 -15.63 36.27
N ASP A 669 7.93 -16.24 36.94
CA ASP A 669 7.95 -17.68 37.21
C ASP A 669 7.91 -18.48 35.90
N HIS A 670 7.06 -18.09 34.94
CA HIS A 670 7.00 -18.73 33.62
C HIS A 670 8.35 -18.70 32.89
N PHE A 671 8.97 -17.53 32.77
CA PHE A 671 10.26 -17.38 32.07
C PHE A 671 11.45 -17.98 32.82
N ASN A 672 11.32 -18.24 34.13
CA ASN A 672 12.34 -18.95 34.90
C ASN A 672 12.21 -20.47 34.80
N ASN A 673 10.97 -20.98 34.76
CA ASN A 673 10.67 -22.40 34.89
C ASN A 673 10.40 -23.10 33.55
N ASN A 674 10.08 -22.36 32.48
CA ASN A 674 9.89 -22.91 31.13
C ASN A 674 11.14 -22.64 30.27
N SER A 675 11.83 -23.70 29.84
CA SER A 675 13.07 -23.61 29.07
C SER A 675 12.90 -22.88 27.74
N ASP A 676 11.78 -23.08 27.05
CA ASP A 676 11.52 -22.51 25.73
C ASP A 676 11.22 -21.02 25.85
N ALA A 677 10.38 -20.63 26.81
CA ALA A 677 10.13 -19.23 27.14
C ALA A 677 11.43 -18.51 27.54
N LYS A 678 12.26 -19.15 28.37
CA LYS A 678 13.57 -18.62 28.79
C LYS A 678 14.51 -18.39 27.61
N ALA A 679 14.53 -19.33 26.65
CA ALA A 679 15.31 -19.21 25.43
C ALA A 679 14.83 -18.05 24.56
N LEU A 680 13.51 -17.93 24.34
CA LEU A 680 12.90 -16.81 23.64
C LEU A 680 13.30 -15.46 24.27
N PHE A 681 13.14 -15.31 25.59
CA PHE A 681 13.50 -14.07 26.28
C PHE A 681 14.99 -13.73 26.14
N SER A 682 15.87 -14.73 26.25
CA SER A 682 17.31 -14.54 26.05
C SER A 682 17.62 -14.00 24.66
N THR A 683 16.97 -14.54 23.62
CA THR A 683 17.09 -14.04 22.24
C THR A 683 16.57 -12.62 22.08
N VAL A 684 15.43 -12.29 22.70
CA VAL A 684 14.87 -10.92 22.66
C VAL A 684 15.80 -9.93 23.34
N LYS A 685 16.37 -10.27 24.50
CA LYS A 685 17.28 -9.39 25.25
C LYS A 685 18.58 -9.11 24.47
N VAL A 686 19.14 -10.10 23.80
CA VAL A 686 20.35 -9.95 22.96
C VAL A 686 20.04 -9.22 21.65
N GLY A 687 18.94 -9.56 20.98
CA GLY A 687 18.55 -8.98 19.69
C GLY A 687 18.18 -7.50 19.75
N VAL A 688 17.82 -6.99 20.93
CA VAL A 688 17.58 -5.55 21.16
C VAL A 688 18.89 -4.78 21.40
N HIS A 689 20.03 -5.45 21.67
CA HIS A 689 21.30 -4.81 22.04
C HIS A 689 22.50 -5.14 21.12
N GLY A 690 22.39 -6.05 20.15
CA GLY A 690 23.51 -6.49 19.32
C GLY A 690 23.21 -6.69 17.83
N ASN A 691 24.10 -6.17 16.98
CA ASN A 691 24.17 -6.43 15.53
C ASN A 691 24.89 -7.74 15.17
N THR A 692 25.05 -8.68 16.11
CA THR A 692 25.81 -9.92 15.90
C THR A 692 25.03 -11.13 16.42
N PHE A 693 24.72 -12.07 15.54
CA PHE A 693 24.28 -13.41 15.89
C PHE A 693 25.32 -14.41 15.38
N SER A 694 25.84 -15.25 16.28
CA SER A 694 26.41 -16.54 15.93
C SER A 694 25.34 -17.61 16.17
N PHE A 695 24.84 -18.23 15.10
CA PHE A 695 24.00 -19.42 15.20
C PHE A 695 24.90 -20.65 15.37
N SER A 696 24.79 -21.33 16.51
CA SER A 696 25.11 -22.75 16.58
C SER A 696 23.95 -23.52 15.96
N ARG A 697 24.20 -24.18 14.82
CA ARG A 697 23.28 -25.16 14.20
C ARG A 697 22.95 -26.30 15.18
N GLY A 698 21.68 -26.65 15.26
CA GLY A 698 21.14 -27.85 15.93
C GLY A 698 19.76 -27.50 16.50
N TYR A 699 18.64 -28.10 16.11
CA TYR A 699 18.41 -29.47 15.64
C TYR A 699 17.23 -29.50 14.66
N ALA A 700 17.40 -30.28 13.60
CA ALA A 700 16.30 -30.87 12.84
C ALA A 700 16.29 -32.36 13.18
N THR A 701 15.22 -32.82 13.82
CA THR A 701 14.56 -34.13 13.68
C THR A 701 13.21 -34.02 14.37
#